data_AF-A0AA43HYX3-F1
#
_entry.id   AF-A0AA43HYX3-F1
#
_cell.length_a   1.000
_cell.length_b   1.000
_cell.length_c   1.000
_cell.angle_alpha   90.00
_cell.angle_beta   90.00
_cell.angle_gamma   90.00
#
_symmetry.space_group_name_H-M   'P 1'
#
loop_
_entity.id
_entity.type
_entity.pdbx_description
1 polymer ?
#
loop_
_entity_poly.entity_id
_entity_poly.type
_entity_poly.pdbx_seq_one_letter_code
_entity_poly.pdbx_strand_id
1 'polypeptide(L)'
;MKKLFLFSVAILFAFGMAHGRENSQLQQKAKKFSIQAVNLISDREVEIVCSTKPANSQEVYDAFTITVDGIKIAYSYLSYFDFGTYANAPVINIRLATPLETGTWKGKTGNARTPGENTQATLGPKAAARVKVASGKQTVTARWVPFYDYMNIGSKSKLTVTGSQACATTAANDKHLGTAYSHEHVIDYAAGGIHRMTGRAELITQNAVDYGVAVMLVGPGQSVYEAPQWRELFNPDDYKTRRVIEGTIDKPIIVATADDVMRQPSNAGMDRPQSDFFYLGEAFARLFWQVAVNGMDDSVTLGCRRTPRSVYNAPDDFRYDKHIAAAYAKAKEENRYPHVGMMKSLEDYFVYGTMIFYEFIPESADGSWQATGGPVNTREELKRYDNNLYQALCGIYGEWEYFSSENSEGFDRGRDGVRSAMPWFWHCQVDNYDINARPYPPLDMEHVWVISENQIEIRFNREVKDMSNLYDADNWRIQHSADNGKSWQDIPHTMAGGYLWRAITLALPRDSEFRFTVGSYGRSFFGFNQKDIDERKVSAGGWIDDNEQASPTALAFGQFINLEEATANYGAGMNGRFRVQYLGHSPVADWAGNQLPTANTYEANFKPWIGNVYRSPLTGVYIYGDTEVSKEVMLLSGMYYDLGISNNQQHTYATWPSGKPYTEAEIASSSKFDRPGQRIADFAVKRQGGMLVVAEGQHANQQAERRGQQSGNYHSSLYVEGWGGNIFQDQANNITRDYKMTRYKNEFLLYHEGGHGIDSYTGATSYAPWVYTNITSAHDTARSEENGRRYYDENNVGAYLSSRGEYVSTGTTYWHGTMRESKDGTNDGTWVPVSNRWEFYRYDPWGFEALKRALWTGDLGLWYENKVGDPAYRVLPSDWKYLQNDDELNRYLTLRSGLYGQGETVKIDSENALIAWGCTVFETLRDDPYNNYHNPLIKWVSWSTPMIYDITVKKSSNPEFPHNNMGFKGGVLYYPDAAEPRSFLNPFLRPGGVKRPVRTAEEEALLAPVSGKAANLSLKTPVLPVFEFSQAAAITIDNAQSSFAVKVNGKRLGFRYFDSDDNKVTLYLNWPVEKGDLIEITVLSTQQTIRFQGE
;
A
#
# COMPACT_ATOMS: atom_id res chain seq x y z
N MET A 1 -17.89 37.70 -75.36
CA MET A 1 -17.41 37.72 -73.96
C MET A 1 -16.16 38.61 -73.78
N LYS A 2 -16.28 39.93 -74.06
CA LYS A 2 -15.24 40.95 -73.75
C LYS A 2 -15.85 42.30 -73.32
N LYS A 3 -17.14 42.32 -72.94
CA LYS A 3 -17.86 43.53 -72.49
C LYS A 3 -18.36 43.48 -71.03
N LEU A 4 -18.13 42.39 -70.29
CA LEU A 4 -18.51 42.30 -68.87
C LEU A 4 -17.38 42.67 -67.90
N PHE A 5 -16.15 42.88 -68.38
CA PHE A 5 -14.97 43.15 -67.53
C PHE A 5 -14.68 44.65 -67.34
N LEU A 6 -15.33 45.54 -68.10
CA LEU A 6 -15.06 46.99 -68.09
C LEU A 6 -16.01 47.81 -67.19
N PHE A 7 -17.12 47.24 -66.71
CA PHE A 7 -18.04 47.94 -65.81
C PHE A 7 -17.66 47.84 -64.32
N SER A 8 -16.86 46.83 -63.94
CA SER A 8 -16.51 46.58 -62.53
C SER A 8 -15.30 47.40 -62.04
N VAL A 9 -14.48 47.94 -62.96
CA VAL A 9 -13.28 48.71 -62.60
C VAL A 9 -13.59 50.20 -62.37
N ALA A 10 -14.67 50.73 -62.97
CA ALA A 10 -15.06 52.14 -62.81
C ALA A 10 -15.81 52.43 -61.49
N ILE A 11 -16.51 51.44 -60.92
CA ILE A 11 -17.23 51.61 -59.64
C ILE A 11 -16.27 51.57 -58.43
N LEU A 12 -15.15 50.84 -58.53
CA LEU A 12 -14.15 50.79 -57.45
C LEU A 12 -13.32 52.09 -57.32
N PHE A 13 -13.11 52.83 -58.41
CA PHE A 13 -12.36 54.10 -58.33
C PHE A 13 -13.18 55.28 -57.79
N ALA A 14 -14.51 55.25 -57.93
CA ALA A 14 -15.39 56.31 -57.41
C ALA A 14 -15.67 56.17 -55.90
N PHE A 15 -15.71 54.94 -55.35
CA PHE A 15 -15.86 54.73 -53.90
C PHE A 15 -14.57 55.02 -53.11
N GLY A 16 -13.41 54.90 -53.76
CA GLY A 16 -12.09 55.15 -53.14
C GLY A 16 -11.77 56.62 -52.85
N MET A 17 -12.53 57.59 -53.37
CA MET A 17 -12.25 59.02 -53.14
C MET A 17 -13.33 59.76 -52.32
N ALA A 18 -14.48 59.15 -52.03
CA ALA A 18 -15.56 59.80 -51.26
C ALA A 18 -15.53 59.49 -49.75
N HIS A 19 -14.87 58.43 -49.29
CA HIS A 19 -14.72 58.13 -47.86
C HIS A 19 -13.40 58.64 -47.25
N GLY A 20 -12.58 59.33 -48.04
CA GLY A 20 -11.30 59.90 -47.61
C GLY A 20 -11.39 61.20 -46.80
N ARG A 21 -12.57 61.63 -46.32
CA ARG A 21 -12.74 62.93 -45.64
C ARG A 21 -13.66 63.00 -44.40
N GLU A 22 -14.18 61.90 -43.86
CA GLU A 22 -15.05 61.96 -42.66
C GLU A 22 -14.68 61.05 -41.48
N ASN A 23 -13.43 60.56 -41.38
CA ASN A 23 -12.94 59.96 -40.12
C ASN A 23 -11.64 60.60 -39.60
N SER A 24 -11.35 61.83 -40.03
CA SER A 24 -10.24 62.64 -39.51
C SER A 24 -10.62 63.50 -38.29
N GLN A 25 -11.65 63.14 -37.52
CA GLN A 25 -12.00 63.82 -36.26
C GLN A 25 -12.58 62.87 -35.19
N LEU A 26 -11.90 61.75 -34.92
CA LEU A 26 -11.78 61.22 -33.56
C LEU A 26 -10.35 60.70 -33.41
N GLN A 27 -9.39 61.63 -33.30
CA GLN A 27 -8.20 61.33 -32.52
C GLN A 27 -8.68 61.00 -31.10
N GLN A 28 -8.97 59.73 -30.81
CA GLN A 28 -9.07 59.27 -29.43
C GLN A 28 -7.75 59.68 -28.78
N LYS A 29 -7.80 60.70 -27.91
CA LYS A 29 -6.69 61.01 -27.01
C LYS A 29 -6.27 59.68 -26.40
N ALA A 30 -5.03 59.23 -26.68
CA ALA A 30 -4.48 58.03 -26.07
C ALA A 30 -4.74 58.10 -24.57
N LYS A 31 -5.52 57.14 -24.06
CA LYS A 31 -5.89 57.07 -22.66
C LYS A 31 -4.59 56.99 -21.85
N LYS A 32 -4.33 57.98 -21.01
CA LYS A 32 -3.08 58.02 -20.24
C LYS A 32 -3.20 57.06 -19.05
N PHE A 33 -2.48 55.96 -19.10
CA PHE A 33 -2.31 55.07 -17.96
C PHE A 33 -1.24 55.64 -17.03
N SER A 34 -1.60 55.91 -15.78
CA SER A 34 -0.63 56.22 -14.72
C SER A 34 -0.34 54.94 -13.95
N ILE A 35 0.92 54.50 -13.93
CA ILE A 35 1.36 53.31 -13.21
C ILE A 35 1.45 53.67 -11.71
N GLN A 36 0.75 52.96 -10.86
CA GLN A 36 0.82 53.12 -9.41
C GLN A 36 1.84 52.16 -8.79
N ALA A 37 1.85 50.91 -9.25
CA ALA A 37 2.80 49.90 -8.84
C ALA A 37 2.98 48.85 -9.95
N VAL A 38 4.10 48.12 -9.88
CA VAL A 38 4.37 46.96 -10.73
C VAL A 38 4.77 45.82 -9.82
N ASN A 39 4.05 44.70 -9.85
CA ASN A 39 4.37 43.52 -9.06
C ASN A 39 4.74 42.37 -9.99
N LEU A 40 5.89 41.74 -9.78
CA LEU A 40 6.20 40.42 -10.33
C LEU A 40 5.65 39.40 -9.33
N ILE A 41 4.71 38.56 -9.78
CA ILE A 41 3.93 37.68 -8.88
C ILE A 41 4.23 36.19 -9.05
N SER A 42 4.97 35.84 -10.10
CA SER A 42 5.46 34.50 -10.46
C SER A 42 6.72 34.66 -11.33
N ASP A 43 7.21 33.58 -11.93
CA ASP A 43 8.33 33.61 -12.87
C ASP A 43 8.04 34.43 -14.15
N ARG A 44 6.78 34.66 -14.51
CA ARG A 44 6.40 35.32 -15.78
C ARG A 44 5.28 36.34 -15.69
N GLU A 45 4.45 36.33 -14.67
CA GLU A 45 3.27 37.17 -14.59
C GLU A 45 3.59 38.48 -13.86
N VAL A 46 3.20 39.59 -14.49
CA VAL A 46 3.38 40.94 -13.96
C VAL A 46 2.02 41.62 -13.84
N GLU A 47 1.77 42.18 -12.67
CA GLU A 47 0.64 43.05 -12.37
C GLU A 47 1.05 44.50 -12.50
N ILE A 48 0.38 45.24 -13.37
CA ILE A 48 0.56 46.68 -13.54
C ILE A 48 -0.67 47.36 -12.93
N VAL A 49 -0.51 47.88 -11.71
CA VAL A 49 -1.56 48.63 -11.01
C VAL A 49 -1.70 50.01 -11.64
N CYS A 50 -2.88 50.33 -12.16
CA CYS A 50 -3.12 51.53 -12.96
C CYS A 50 -4.30 52.34 -12.43
N SER A 51 -4.33 53.64 -12.78
CA SER A 51 -5.46 54.52 -12.44
C SER A 51 -6.73 54.28 -13.25
N THR A 52 -6.67 53.53 -14.36
CA THR A 52 -7.78 53.36 -15.30
C THR A 52 -7.78 52.00 -16.00
N LYS A 53 -8.98 51.52 -16.35
CA LYS A 53 -9.27 50.28 -17.10
C LYS A 53 -8.80 50.36 -18.56
N PRO A 54 -8.15 49.32 -19.13
CA PRO A 54 -7.94 49.21 -20.57
C PRO A 54 -9.23 48.81 -21.29
N ALA A 55 -9.47 49.34 -22.49
CA ALA A 55 -10.62 48.99 -23.31
C ALA A 55 -10.39 47.69 -24.11
N ASN A 56 -9.14 47.40 -24.47
CA ASN A 56 -8.75 46.20 -25.21
C ASN A 56 -7.23 45.95 -25.06
N SER A 57 -6.75 44.82 -25.61
CA SER A 57 -5.33 44.44 -25.57
C SER A 57 -4.42 45.40 -26.33
N GLN A 58 -4.89 46.02 -27.42
CA GLN A 58 -4.09 46.97 -28.20
C GLN A 58 -3.73 48.21 -27.40
N GLU A 59 -4.67 48.73 -26.59
CA GLU A 59 -4.37 49.84 -25.67
C GLU A 59 -3.23 49.50 -24.71
N VAL A 60 -3.14 48.25 -24.24
CA VAL A 60 -2.06 47.81 -23.34
C VAL A 60 -0.73 47.71 -24.07
N TYR A 61 -0.71 47.21 -25.31
CA TYR A 61 0.51 47.15 -26.13
C TYR A 61 1.04 48.52 -26.52
N ASP A 62 0.14 49.48 -26.77
CA ASP A 62 0.51 50.85 -27.11
C ASP A 62 0.97 51.64 -25.86
N ALA A 63 0.39 51.33 -24.69
CA ALA A 63 0.64 52.06 -23.45
C ALA A 63 1.91 51.66 -22.72
N PHE A 64 2.36 50.39 -22.81
CA PHE A 64 3.43 49.86 -21.98
C PHE A 64 4.63 49.35 -22.79
N THR A 65 5.83 49.66 -22.29
CA THR A 65 7.07 49.03 -22.73
C THR A 65 7.71 48.31 -21.55
N ILE A 66 7.98 47.02 -21.72
CA ILE A 66 8.55 46.16 -20.68
C ILE A 66 10.02 45.89 -21.01
N THR A 67 10.90 46.10 -20.03
CA THR A 67 12.31 45.74 -20.15
C THR A 67 12.73 44.78 -19.04
N VAL A 68 13.60 43.83 -19.38
CA VAL A 68 14.30 42.94 -18.44
C VAL A 68 15.79 43.14 -18.67
N ASP A 69 16.53 43.48 -17.61
CA ASP A 69 17.96 43.83 -17.68
C ASP A 69 18.26 44.96 -18.68
N GLY A 70 17.30 45.89 -18.82
CA GLY A 70 17.39 47.00 -19.78
C GLY A 70 17.07 46.64 -21.23
N ILE A 71 16.81 45.37 -21.53
CA ILE A 71 16.45 44.88 -22.87
C ILE A 71 14.93 44.86 -23.01
N LYS A 72 14.39 45.42 -24.08
CA LYS A 72 12.95 45.34 -24.38
C LYS A 72 12.57 43.89 -24.67
N ILE A 73 11.58 43.37 -23.94
CA ILE A 73 11.09 42.00 -24.12
C ILE A 73 9.68 42.00 -24.68
N ALA A 74 9.34 40.92 -25.38
CA ALA A 74 7.96 40.64 -25.77
C ALA A 74 7.14 40.19 -24.55
N TYR A 75 5.86 40.52 -24.55
CA TYR A 75 4.90 40.11 -23.53
C TYR A 75 3.52 39.90 -24.17
N SER A 76 2.65 39.16 -23.49
CA SER A 76 1.25 39.00 -23.85
C SER A 76 0.35 39.67 -22.83
N TYR A 77 -0.67 40.40 -23.28
CA TYR A 77 -1.78 40.81 -22.42
C TYR A 77 -2.61 39.59 -22.02
N LEU A 78 -2.92 39.45 -20.74
CA LEU A 78 -3.72 38.34 -20.20
C LEU A 78 -5.13 38.79 -19.86
N SER A 79 -5.24 39.74 -18.93
CA SER A 79 -6.53 40.14 -18.36
C SER A 79 -6.42 41.47 -17.61
N TYR A 80 -7.54 41.88 -17.03
CA TYR A 80 -7.63 43.03 -16.16
C TYR A 80 -8.62 42.77 -15.03
N PHE A 81 -8.27 43.20 -13.81
CA PHE A 81 -9.11 43.05 -12.62
C PHE A 81 -9.45 44.40 -11.99
N ASP A 82 -10.72 44.62 -11.69
CA ASP A 82 -11.28 45.79 -10.98
C ASP A 82 -12.31 45.39 -9.91
N PHE A 83 -12.12 44.22 -9.32
CA PHE A 83 -12.99 43.64 -8.30
C PHE A 83 -12.19 43.14 -7.10
N GLY A 84 -12.88 42.76 -6.03
CA GLY A 84 -12.24 42.24 -4.82
C GLY A 84 -11.25 43.24 -4.23
N THR A 85 -10.03 42.78 -3.96
CA THR A 85 -8.93 43.63 -3.46
C THR A 85 -8.44 44.66 -4.48
N TYR A 86 -8.80 44.51 -5.76
CA TYR A 86 -8.41 45.40 -6.87
C TYR A 86 -9.46 46.48 -7.22
N ALA A 87 -10.60 46.53 -6.52
CA ALA A 87 -11.71 47.43 -6.86
C ALA A 87 -11.34 48.93 -6.88
N ASN A 88 -10.42 49.35 -6.01
CA ASN A 88 -9.99 50.74 -5.89
C ASN A 88 -8.69 51.05 -6.64
N ALA A 89 -7.98 50.02 -7.10
CA ALA A 89 -6.69 50.13 -7.78
C ALA A 89 -6.59 49.05 -8.85
N PRO A 90 -7.20 49.30 -10.03
CA PRO A 90 -7.31 48.26 -11.03
C PRO A 90 -5.98 47.76 -11.57
N VAL A 91 -5.94 46.48 -11.93
CA VAL A 91 -4.71 45.79 -12.31
C VAL A 91 -4.79 45.25 -13.72
N ILE A 92 -3.77 45.55 -14.51
CA ILE A 92 -3.54 44.98 -15.84
C ILE A 92 -2.54 43.84 -15.70
N ASN A 93 -2.89 42.67 -16.20
CA ASN A 93 -2.08 41.45 -16.10
C ASN A 93 -1.39 41.16 -17.43
N ILE A 94 -0.08 40.94 -17.39
CA ILE A 94 0.71 40.55 -18.56
C ILE A 94 1.58 39.33 -18.25
N ARG A 95 1.96 38.58 -19.30
CA ARG A 95 2.91 37.45 -19.25
C ARG A 95 4.16 37.77 -20.03
N LEU A 96 5.32 37.66 -19.40
CA LEU A 96 6.61 37.79 -20.07
C LEU A 96 6.88 36.59 -20.97
N ALA A 97 7.46 36.82 -22.15
CA ALA A 97 7.77 35.75 -23.11
C ALA A 97 8.79 34.73 -22.58
N THR A 98 9.67 35.11 -21.65
CA THR A 98 10.71 34.25 -21.06
C THR A 98 10.54 34.22 -19.54
N PRO A 99 10.61 33.05 -18.88
CA PRO A 99 10.51 32.98 -17.44
C PRO A 99 11.76 33.51 -16.75
N LEU A 100 11.58 34.07 -15.56
CA LEU A 100 12.62 34.54 -14.67
C LEU A 100 12.82 33.54 -13.53
N GLU A 101 14.06 33.41 -13.06
CA GLU A 101 14.33 32.54 -11.91
C GLU A 101 13.90 33.23 -10.60
N THR A 102 12.75 32.81 -10.08
CA THR A 102 12.15 33.37 -8.86
C THR A 102 12.30 32.47 -7.65
N GLY A 103 12.91 31.28 -7.79
CA GLY A 103 13.06 30.30 -6.72
C GLY A 103 11.83 29.43 -6.46
N THR A 104 11.89 28.66 -5.38
CA THR A 104 10.88 27.71 -4.90
C THR A 104 10.12 28.26 -3.69
N TRP A 105 8.87 27.82 -3.54
CA TRP A 105 8.01 28.20 -2.41
C TRP A 105 8.44 27.52 -1.10
N LYS A 106 8.01 28.10 0.03
CA LYS A 106 8.02 27.41 1.33
C LYS A 106 7.06 26.22 1.25
N GLY A 107 7.38 25.08 1.85
CA GLY A 107 6.44 23.95 1.82
C GLY A 107 6.88 22.69 2.53
N LYS A 108 5.98 21.71 2.57
CA LYS A 108 6.23 20.34 3.05
C LYS A 108 6.55 19.42 1.87
N THR A 109 7.49 18.50 2.05
CA THR A 109 7.87 17.51 1.03
C THR A 109 7.75 16.11 1.60
N GLY A 110 6.76 15.36 1.15
CA GLY A 110 6.53 13.97 1.56
C GLY A 110 6.20 13.80 3.04
N ASN A 111 6.76 12.77 3.67
CA ASN A 111 6.61 12.50 5.12
C ASN A 111 7.43 13.45 5.99
N ALA A 112 8.34 14.24 5.41
CA ALA A 112 9.18 15.16 6.16
C ALA A 112 8.39 16.42 6.54
N ARG A 113 8.16 16.60 7.84
CA ARG A 113 7.65 17.86 8.42
C ARG A 113 8.66 19.02 8.30
N THR A 114 9.88 18.78 7.83
CA THR A 114 10.90 19.82 7.66
C THR A 114 10.53 20.72 6.49
N PRO A 115 10.29 22.03 6.71
CA PRO A 115 9.97 22.95 5.63
C PRO A 115 11.10 22.99 4.61
N GLY A 116 10.78 22.84 3.32
CA GLY A 116 11.72 23.13 2.24
C GLY A 116 12.19 24.58 2.31
N GLU A 117 13.43 24.84 1.88
CA GLU A 117 13.99 26.19 1.86
C GLU A 117 13.17 27.12 0.96
N ASN A 118 12.72 28.25 1.54
CA ASN A 118 11.94 29.26 0.84
C ASN A 118 12.85 30.17 0.00
N THR A 119 13.42 29.63 -1.09
CA THR A 119 14.41 30.35 -1.91
C THR A 119 13.81 31.58 -2.63
N GLN A 120 12.48 31.66 -2.78
CA GLN A 120 11.81 32.82 -3.37
C GLN A 120 12.00 34.13 -2.58
N ALA A 121 12.25 34.03 -1.26
CA ALA A 121 12.51 35.22 -0.43
C ALA A 121 13.79 35.95 -0.87
N THR A 122 14.71 35.25 -1.53
CA THR A 122 15.99 35.79 -2.01
C THR A 122 16.01 35.96 -3.52
N LEU A 123 15.52 34.98 -4.28
CA LEU A 123 15.57 34.98 -5.74
C LEU A 123 14.48 35.85 -6.37
N GLY A 124 13.27 35.85 -5.80
CA GLY A 124 12.15 36.66 -6.28
C GLY A 124 12.45 38.17 -6.33
N PRO A 125 12.95 38.81 -5.26
CA PRO A 125 13.32 40.21 -5.28
C PRO A 125 14.41 40.54 -6.31
N LYS A 126 15.39 39.64 -6.50
CA LYS A 126 16.43 39.79 -7.53
C LYS A 126 15.85 39.73 -8.93
N ALA A 127 14.91 38.82 -9.19
CA ALA A 127 14.21 38.72 -10.46
C ALA A 127 13.36 39.97 -10.73
N ALA A 128 12.57 40.43 -9.75
CA ALA A 128 11.71 41.60 -9.88
C ALA A 128 12.51 42.89 -10.17
N ALA A 129 13.67 43.08 -9.54
CA ALA A 129 14.53 44.25 -9.76
C ALA A 129 15.02 44.39 -11.21
N ARG A 130 15.01 43.28 -11.98
CA ARG A 130 15.38 43.26 -13.41
C ARG A 130 14.26 43.77 -14.31
N VAL A 131 13.01 43.73 -13.86
CA VAL A 131 11.81 44.08 -14.64
C VAL A 131 11.46 45.55 -14.45
N LYS A 132 11.31 46.30 -15.55
CA LYS A 132 10.80 47.67 -15.55
C LYS A 132 9.67 47.85 -16.54
N VAL A 133 8.65 48.61 -16.14
CA VAL A 133 7.49 48.96 -16.97
C VAL A 133 7.49 50.46 -17.20
N ALA A 134 7.47 50.87 -18.46
CA ALA A 134 7.39 52.27 -18.84
C ALA A 134 6.04 52.57 -19.50
N SER A 135 5.43 53.70 -19.12
CA SER A 135 4.29 54.30 -19.82
C SER A 135 4.49 55.81 -19.95
N GLY A 136 4.59 56.31 -21.19
CA GLY A 136 4.96 57.70 -21.45
C GLY A 136 6.32 58.06 -20.84
N LYS A 137 6.34 59.02 -19.90
CA LYS A 137 7.56 59.44 -19.17
C LYS A 137 7.78 58.69 -17.86
N GLN A 138 6.83 57.88 -17.43
CA GLN A 138 6.91 57.14 -16.19
C GLN A 138 7.61 55.81 -16.42
N THR A 139 8.53 55.44 -15.53
CA THR A 139 9.13 54.11 -15.48
C THR A 139 9.10 53.62 -14.05
N VAL A 140 8.58 52.42 -13.82
CA VAL A 140 8.46 51.80 -12.50
C VAL A 140 9.16 50.44 -12.53
N THR A 141 10.04 50.22 -11.56
CA THR A 141 10.69 48.91 -11.36
C THR A 141 9.73 47.99 -10.62
N ALA A 142 9.65 46.73 -11.05
CA ALA A 142 8.81 45.75 -10.38
C ALA A 142 9.33 45.43 -8.97
N ARG A 143 8.39 45.14 -8.07
CA ARG A 143 8.67 44.51 -6.77
C ARG A 143 8.18 43.07 -6.77
N TRP A 144 8.83 42.22 -5.99
CA TRP A 144 8.40 40.84 -5.81
C TRP A 144 7.22 40.79 -4.84
N VAL A 145 6.09 40.25 -5.30
CA VAL A 145 4.88 40.03 -4.49
C VAL A 145 4.33 38.66 -4.91
N PRO A 146 4.88 37.55 -4.39
CA PRO A 146 4.51 36.22 -4.85
C PRO A 146 3.01 35.99 -4.63
N PHE A 147 2.32 35.45 -5.64
CA PHE A 147 0.91 35.10 -5.48
C PHE A 147 0.74 33.89 -4.56
N TYR A 148 1.62 32.90 -4.69
CA TYR A 148 1.65 31.69 -3.85
C TYR A 148 2.81 31.74 -2.87
N ASP A 149 2.57 31.32 -1.63
CA ASP A 149 3.58 31.35 -0.57
C ASP A 149 3.76 30.01 0.16
N TYR A 150 2.89 29.03 -0.11
CA TYR A 150 2.94 27.72 0.53
C TYR A 150 2.62 26.57 -0.45
N MET A 151 3.35 25.46 -0.30
CA MET A 151 3.19 24.24 -1.09
C MET A 151 3.21 23.00 -0.19
N ASN A 152 2.41 22.00 -0.54
CA ASN A 152 2.49 20.66 0.02
C ASN A 152 2.60 19.63 -1.12
N ILE A 153 3.64 18.81 -1.06
CA ILE A 153 3.81 17.61 -1.89
C ILE A 153 3.56 16.43 -0.98
N GLY A 154 2.47 15.70 -1.20
CA GLY A 154 2.13 14.63 -0.29
C GLY A 154 2.88 13.34 -0.55
N SER A 155 2.92 12.55 0.52
CA SER A 155 3.84 11.45 0.76
C SER A 155 3.77 10.33 -0.28
N LYS A 156 2.57 9.84 -0.57
CA LYS A 156 2.36 8.67 -1.46
C LYS A 156 2.11 9.07 -2.90
N SER A 157 1.20 10.01 -3.13
CA SER A 157 0.78 10.35 -4.49
C SER A 157 1.75 11.28 -5.21
N LYS A 158 2.63 11.99 -4.47
CA LYS A 158 3.57 13.00 -4.98
C LYS A 158 2.94 14.15 -5.78
N LEU A 159 1.61 14.25 -5.83
CA LEU A 159 0.91 15.38 -6.43
C LEU A 159 1.13 16.65 -5.61
N THR A 160 1.17 17.80 -6.28
CA THR A 160 1.45 19.07 -5.65
C THR A 160 0.17 19.86 -5.42
N VAL A 161 -0.01 20.39 -4.20
CA VAL A 161 -1.01 21.41 -3.89
C VAL A 161 -0.32 22.69 -3.45
N THR A 162 -0.69 23.81 -4.06
CA THR A 162 -0.08 25.12 -3.80
C THR A 162 -1.16 26.13 -3.45
N GLY A 163 -0.90 27.05 -2.52
CA GLY A 163 -1.84 28.09 -2.15
C GLY A 163 -1.16 29.35 -1.60
N SER A 164 -2.00 30.28 -1.16
CA SER A 164 -1.57 31.58 -0.64
C SER A 164 -2.15 31.84 0.74
N GLN A 165 -1.62 32.83 1.47
CA GLN A 165 -2.22 33.38 2.68
C GLN A 165 -3.71 33.72 2.57
N ALA A 166 -4.20 34.07 1.38
CA ALA A 166 -5.61 34.37 1.16
C ALA A 166 -6.52 33.13 1.34
N CYS A 167 -5.98 31.91 1.35
CA CYS A 167 -6.74 30.69 1.59
C CYS A 167 -7.28 30.55 3.03
N ALA A 168 -6.86 31.39 3.96
CA ALA A 168 -7.38 31.40 5.32
C ALA A 168 -8.90 31.66 5.35
N THR A 169 -9.60 31.05 6.30
CA THR A 169 -11.06 31.15 6.44
C THR A 169 -11.45 32.02 7.64
N THR A 170 -12.72 32.44 7.71
CA THR A 170 -13.26 33.20 8.85
C THR A 170 -14.09 32.30 9.77
N ALA A 171 -13.96 32.46 11.09
CA ALA A 171 -14.60 31.60 12.08
C ALA A 171 -16.13 31.48 11.96
N ALA A 172 -16.78 32.53 11.46
CA ALA A 172 -18.23 32.55 11.21
C ALA A 172 -18.68 31.62 10.08
N ASN A 173 -17.76 31.07 9.28
CA ASN A 173 -18.08 30.24 8.13
C ASN A 173 -18.25 28.76 8.48
N ASP A 174 -17.74 28.31 9.63
CA ASP A 174 -17.98 26.96 10.14
C ASP A 174 -19.03 27.01 11.26
N LYS A 175 -20.27 26.65 10.93
CA LYS A 175 -21.40 26.63 11.86
C LYS A 175 -21.31 25.49 12.90
N HIS A 176 -20.45 24.51 12.70
CA HIS A 176 -20.34 23.32 13.53
C HIS A 176 -19.19 23.42 14.54
N LEU A 177 -18.08 24.07 14.15
CA LEU A 177 -16.89 24.23 14.98
C LEU A 177 -16.66 25.66 15.47
N GLY A 178 -17.16 26.68 14.74
CA GLY A 178 -17.03 28.09 15.12
C GLY A 178 -15.59 28.62 15.11
N THR A 179 -14.68 28.00 14.36
CA THR A 179 -13.24 28.31 14.33
C THR A 179 -12.75 28.67 12.93
N ALA A 180 -11.75 29.55 12.85
CA ALA A 180 -11.09 29.94 11.60
C ALA A 180 -9.95 28.97 11.27
N TYR A 181 -9.79 28.63 9.99
CA TYR A 181 -8.68 27.81 9.50
C TYR A 181 -7.55 28.68 8.95
N SER A 182 -6.31 28.33 9.28
CA SER A 182 -5.14 28.95 8.66
C SER A 182 -5.00 28.53 7.19
N HIS A 183 -4.31 29.33 6.38
CA HIS A 183 -4.05 29.00 4.98
C HIS A 183 -3.23 27.69 4.85
N GLU A 184 -2.19 27.51 5.67
CA GLU A 184 -1.40 26.26 5.68
C GLU A 184 -2.31 25.06 5.97
N HIS A 185 -3.27 25.19 6.90
CA HIS A 185 -4.23 24.14 7.19
C HIS A 185 -5.11 23.81 5.98
N VAL A 186 -5.70 24.80 5.31
CA VAL A 186 -6.55 24.57 4.12
C VAL A 186 -5.76 23.88 3.00
N ILE A 187 -4.50 24.30 2.78
CA ILE A 187 -3.64 23.72 1.75
C ILE A 187 -3.24 22.29 2.12
N ASP A 188 -2.87 22.04 3.37
CA ASP A 188 -2.57 20.70 3.88
C ASP A 188 -3.78 19.78 3.86
N TYR A 189 -4.97 20.32 4.15
CA TYR A 189 -6.23 19.60 4.10
C TYR A 189 -6.54 19.16 2.67
N ALA A 190 -6.38 20.08 1.70
CA ALA A 190 -6.54 19.78 0.29
C ALA A 190 -5.52 18.76 -0.24
N ALA A 191 -4.26 18.94 0.12
CA ALA A 191 -3.20 17.99 -0.17
C ALA A 191 -3.55 16.62 0.39
N GLY A 192 -3.61 16.49 1.72
CA GLY A 192 -3.78 15.21 2.39
C GLY A 192 -4.97 14.40 1.88
N GLY A 193 -6.04 15.07 1.45
CA GLY A 193 -7.16 14.37 0.84
C GLY A 193 -6.96 13.95 -0.62
N ILE A 194 -6.35 14.76 -1.50
CA ILE A 194 -5.96 14.30 -2.86
C ILE A 194 -4.96 13.14 -2.78
N HIS A 195 -4.01 13.23 -1.85
CA HIS A 195 -3.01 12.20 -1.61
C HIS A 195 -3.63 10.88 -1.19
N ARG A 196 -4.69 10.91 -0.37
CA ARG A 196 -5.43 9.70 0.03
C ARG A 196 -6.37 9.19 -1.04
N MET A 197 -6.95 10.06 -1.88
CA MET A 197 -7.76 9.61 -3.02
C MET A 197 -6.91 8.73 -3.94
N THR A 198 -5.67 9.16 -4.20
CA THR A 198 -4.84 8.60 -5.27
C THR A 198 -3.63 7.80 -4.80
N GLY A 199 -3.36 7.76 -3.49
CA GLY A 199 -2.19 7.12 -2.90
C GLY A 199 -2.16 5.60 -3.01
N ARG A 200 -3.25 4.94 -3.45
CA ARG A 200 -3.32 3.49 -3.74
C ARG A 200 -3.40 3.14 -5.21
N ALA A 201 -3.51 4.17 -6.03
CA ALA A 201 -3.43 4.06 -7.46
C ALA A 201 -1.98 4.27 -7.93
N GLU A 202 -0.95 4.01 -7.12
CA GLU A 202 0.40 4.61 -7.25
C GLU A 202 0.98 4.58 -8.68
N LEU A 203 0.86 3.47 -9.42
CA LEU A 203 1.35 3.41 -10.81
C LEU A 203 0.55 4.30 -11.76
N ILE A 204 -0.76 4.41 -11.52
CA ILE A 204 -1.70 5.28 -12.24
C ILE A 204 -1.46 6.74 -11.83
N THR A 205 -1.37 7.01 -10.53
CA THR A 205 -1.08 8.35 -9.99
C THR A 205 0.27 8.86 -10.43
N GLN A 206 1.28 8.00 -10.52
CA GLN A 206 2.57 8.39 -11.06
C GLN A 206 2.46 8.87 -12.51
N ASN A 207 1.50 8.38 -13.30
CA ASN A 207 1.25 8.94 -14.63
C ASN A 207 0.76 10.39 -14.53
N ALA A 208 -0.12 10.71 -13.57
CA ALA A 208 -0.55 12.09 -13.30
C ALA A 208 0.60 12.98 -12.82
N VAL A 209 1.48 12.46 -11.95
CA VAL A 209 2.70 13.17 -11.48
C VAL A 209 3.66 13.42 -12.64
N ASP A 210 4.00 12.39 -13.42
CA ASP A 210 4.87 12.47 -14.58
C ASP A 210 4.34 13.49 -15.61
N TYR A 211 3.02 13.63 -15.68
CA TYR A 211 2.35 14.57 -16.55
C TYR A 211 2.34 16.01 -16.01
N GLY A 212 2.60 16.20 -14.71
CA GLY A 212 2.62 17.51 -14.07
C GLY A 212 1.28 17.95 -13.50
N VAL A 213 0.40 17.01 -13.13
CA VAL A 213 -0.87 17.34 -12.47
C VAL A 213 -0.61 18.08 -11.15
N ALA A 214 -1.18 19.28 -11.02
CA ALA A 214 -1.08 20.10 -9.83
C ALA A 214 -2.43 20.76 -9.50
N VAL A 215 -2.65 21.02 -8.21
CA VAL A 215 -3.81 21.78 -7.73
C VAL A 215 -3.33 23.09 -7.11
N MET A 216 -3.95 24.20 -7.49
CA MET A 216 -3.64 25.50 -6.94
C MET A 216 -4.88 26.14 -6.33
N LEU A 217 -4.75 26.62 -5.11
CA LEU A 217 -5.84 27.18 -4.32
C LEU A 217 -5.79 28.70 -4.32
N VAL A 218 -6.98 29.31 -4.45
CA VAL A 218 -7.19 30.75 -4.22
C VAL A 218 -8.09 30.95 -3.01
N GLY A 219 -8.03 32.13 -2.39
CA GLY A 219 -8.80 32.46 -1.21
C GLY A 219 -10.33 32.45 -1.40
N PRO A 220 -11.11 32.36 -0.31
CA PRO A 220 -12.57 32.40 -0.38
C PRO A 220 -13.13 33.76 -0.81
N GLY A 221 -12.29 34.80 -0.79
CA GLY A 221 -12.60 36.15 -1.28
C GLY A 221 -11.98 36.46 -2.64
N GLN A 222 -11.34 35.48 -3.29
CA GLN A 222 -10.71 35.62 -4.59
C GLN A 222 -11.51 34.92 -5.68
N SER A 223 -11.29 35.34 -6.92
CA SER A 223 -11.71 34.62 -8.11
C SER A 223 -10.65 33.60 -8.51
N VAL A 224 -11.06 32.44 -9.04
CA VAL A 224 -10.13 31.47 -9.66
C VAL A 224 -9.33 32.08 -10.81
N TYR A 225 -9.83 33.13 -11.45
CA TYR A 225 -9.11 33.85 -12.49
C TYR A 225 -7.94 34.69 -11.97
N GLU A 226 -7.85 34.95 -10.66
CA GLU A 226 -6.68 35.62 -10.08
C GLU A 226 -5.44 34.72 -10.06
N ALA A 227 -5.60 33.39 -10.18
CA ALA A 227 -4.49 32.47 -10.26
C ALA A 227 -3.61 32.76 -11.50
N PRO A 228 -2.29 32.98 -11.34
CA PRO A 228 -1.37 33.36 -12.43
C PRO A 228 -1.47 32.47 -13.67
N GLN A 229 -1.71 31.18 -13.46
CA GLN A 229 -1.77 30.20 -14.53
C GLN A 229 -2.89 30.53 -15.50
N TRP A 230 -4.12 30.75 -15.04
CA TRP A 230 -5.30 30.83 -15.93
C TRP A 230 -5.84 32.25 -16.16
N ARG A 231 -5.02 33.29 -15.88
CA ARG A 231 -5.46 34.68 -16.04
C ARG A 231 -5.95 35.02 -17.44
N GLU A 232 -5.44 34.35 -18.48
CA GLU A 232 -5.92 34.52 -19.86
C GLU A 232 -7.39 34.09 -20.09
N LEU A 233 -7.96 33.27 -19.19
CA LEU A 233 -9.34 32.80 -19.30
C LEU A 233 -10.34 33.72 -18.59
N PHE A 234 -9.91 34.87 -18.08
CA PHE A 234 -10.76 35.78 -17.31
C PHE A 234 -12.08 36.08 -18.02
N ASN A 235 -13.18 35.80 -17.33
CA ASN A 235 -14.53 36.05 -17.79
C ASN A 235 -15.26 36.99 -16.81
N PRO A 236 -15.67 38.20 -17.24
CA PRO A 236 -16.36 39.15 -16.37
C PRO A 236 -17.77 38.69 -15.96
N ASP A 237 -18.36 37.69 -16.62
CA ASP A 237 -19.74 37.27 -16.37
C ASP A 237 -19.88 36.29 -15.20
N ASP A 238 -18.82 35.55 -14.84
CA ASP A 238 -18.89 34.47 -13.84
C ASP A 238 -17.76 34.49 -12.80
N TYR A 239 -16.86 35.48 -12.83
CA TYR A 239 -15.71 35.54 -11.92
C TYR A 239 -16.08 35.49 -10.43
N LYS A 240 -17.30 35.91 -10.07
CA LYS A 240 -17.82 35.88 -8.70
C LYS A 240 -18.38 34.53 -8.29
N THR A 241 -18.91 33.75 -9.23
CA THR A 241 -19.67 32.51 -8.98
C THR A 241 -18.84 31.26 -9.25
N ARG A 242 -17.83 31.34 -10.13
CA ARG A 242 -16.99 30.21 -10.50
C ARG A 242 -16.09 29.75 -9.35
N ARG A 243 -16.14 28.44 -9.06
CA ARG A 243 -15.36 27.76 -7.99
C ARG A 243 -14.07 27.12 -8.49
N VAL A 244 -14.05 26.66 -9.73
CA VAL A 244 -12.95 25.88 -10.29
C VAL A 244 -12.66 26.24 -11.74
N ILE A 245 -11.39 26.19 -12.13
CA ILE A 245 -10.95 26.06 -13.52
C ILE A 245 -10.33 24.67 -13.65
N GLU A 246 -10.93 23.84 -14.50
CA GLU A 246 -10.46 22.48 -14.75
C GLU A 246 -9.08 22.52 -15.43
N GLY A 247 -8.22 21.57 -15.06
CA GLY A 247 -6.98 21.37 -15.79
C GLY A 247 -7.24 20.74 -17.15
N THR A 248 -6.30 20.95 -18.07
CA THR A 248 -6.34 20.34 -19.41
C THR A 248 -5.08 19.52 -19.62
N ILE A 249 -5.04 18.78 -20.71
CA ILE A 249 -3.85 18.04 -21.15
C ILE A 249 -2.68 19.02 -21.37
N ASP A 250 -2.86 20.10 -22.14
CA ASP A 250 -1.79 21.09 -22.36
C ASP A 250 -1.35 21.86 -21.11
N LYS A 251 -2.22 21.90 -20.09
CA LYS A 251 -2.00 22.63 -18.85
C LYS A 251 -2.68 21.89 -17.69
N PRO A 252 -2.01 20.87 -17.12
CA PRO A 252 -2.59 19.96 -16.13
C PRO A 252 -2.65 20.59 -14.74
N ILE A 253 -3.16 21.82 -14.65
CA ILE A 253 -3.23 22.62 -13.43
C ILE A 253 -4.69 22.92 -13.14
N ILE A 254 -5.22 22.38 -12.05
CA ILE A 254 -6.56 22.69 -11.56
C ILE A 254 -6.45 23.89 -10.61
N VAL A 255 -7.32 24.88 -10.78
CA VAL A 255 -7.44 25.98 -9.80
C VAL A 255 -8.78 25.87 -9.11
N ALA A 256 -8.78 25.86 -7.78
CA ALA A 256 -9.98 25.78 -6.95
C ALA A 256 -10.01 26.83 -5.84
N THR A 257 -11.20 27.18 -5.35
CA THR A 257 -11.35 28.11 -4.21
C THR A 257 -11.26 27.38 -2.88
N ALA A 258 -10.67 28.05 -1.87
CA ALA A 258 -10.63 27.56 -0.49
C ALA A 258 -12.03 27.36 0.11
N ASP A 259 -13.04 28.13 -0.33
CA ASP A 259 -14.43 27.93 0.08
C ASP A 259 -15.04 26.63 -0.46
N ASP A 260 -14.59 26.13 -1.62
CA ASP A 260 -14.96 24.81 -2.14
C ASP A 260 -14.28 23.68 -1.35
N VAL A 261 -12.96 23.81 -1.12
CA VAL A 261 -12.15 22.85 -0.32
C VAL A 261 -12.75 22.64 1.07
N MET A 262 -13.16 23.74 1.72
CA MET A 262 -13.71 23.71 3.08
C MET A 262 -15.25 23.65 3.11
N ARG A 263 -15.91 23.57 1.95
CA ARG A 263 -17.37 23.48 1.77
C ARG A 263 -18.17 24.49 2.59
N GLN A 264 -17.78 25.75 2.46
CA GLN A 264 -18.33 26.89 3.19
C GLN A 264 -18.80 27.98 2.22
N PRO A 265 -19.62 28.94 2.65
CA PRO A 265 -19.90 30.11 1.83
C PRO A 265 -18.64 30.94 1.57
N SER A 266 -18.55 31.56 0.40
CA SER A 266 -17.49 32.53 0.07
C SER A 266 -17.64 33.83 0.87
N ASN A 267 -16.63 34.71 0.80
CA ASN A 267 -16.66 36.02 1.44
C ASN A 267 -16.25 37.16 0.47
N ALA A 268 -16.08 38.38 1.00
CA ALA A 268 -15.59 39.55 0.27
C ALA A 268 -16.35 39.91 -1.04
N GLY A 269 -17.66 39.66 -1.08
CA GLY A 269 -18.51 40.00 -2.23
C GLY A 269 -18.43 39.02 -3.41
N MET A 270 -17.90 37.81 -3.17
CA MET A 270 -18.05 36.65 -4.05
C MET A 270 -19.43 36.00 -3.84
N ASP A 271 -20.03 35.51 -4.93
CA ASP A 271 -21.42 35.04 -4.98
C ASP A 271 -21.48 33.50 -5.01
N ARG A 272 -20.81 32.84 -4.05
CA ARG A 272 -20.74 31.38 -3.96
C ARG A 272 -21.37 30.88 -2.66
N PRO A 273 -22.62 30.38 -2.68
CA PRO A 273 -23.26 29.81 -1.49
C PRO A 273 -22.61 28.46 -1.14
N GLN A 274 -22.77 28.01 0.11
CA GLN A 274 -22.38 26.66 0.51
C GLN A 274 -22.96 25.62 -0.47
N SER A 275 -22.17 24.62 -0.83
CA SER A 275 -22.53 23.57 -1.78
C SER A 275 -22.10 22.20 -1.26
N ASP A 276 -23.00 21.22 -1.35
CA ASP A 276 -22.71 19.81 -1.08
C ASP A 276 -22.12 19.09 -2.29
N PHE A 277 -22.16 19.72 -3.47
CA PHE A 277 -21.40 19.31 -4.65
C PHE A 277 -19.95 19.81 -4.55
N PHE A 278 -18.98 18.90 -4.71
CA PHE A 278 -17.54 19.21 -4.57
C PHE A 278 -16.86 19.41 -5.94
N TYR A 279 -16.68 20.68 -6.32
CA TYR A 279 -16.23 21.03 -7.66
C TYR A 279 -14.77 20.65 -7.92
N LEU A 280 -13.89 20.77 -6.92
CA LEU A 280 -12.50 20.31 -7.02
C LEU A 280 -12.43 18.80 -7.29
N GLY A 281 -13.28 18.01 -6.64
CA GLY A 281 -13.35 16.57 -6.84
C GLY A 281 -13.72 16.18 -8.28
N GLU A 282 -14.71 16.86 -8.87
CA GLU A 282 -15.13 16.63 -10.25
C GLU A 282 -14.01 16.97 -11.24
N ALA A 283 -13.43 18.16 -11.12
CA ALA A 283 -12.34 18.63 -11.97
C ALA A 283 -11.11 17.71 -11.87
N PHE A 284 -10.80 17.23 -10.66
CA PHE A 284 -9.72 16.30 -10.43
C PHE A 284 -9.99 14.95 -11.09
N ALA A 285 -11.17 14.35 -10.87
CA ALA A 285 -11.54 13.08 -11.47
C ALA A 285 -11.48 13.16 -13.02
N ARG A 286 -11.92 14.27 -13.60
CA ARG A 286 -11.89 14.49 -15.05
C ARG A 286 -10.47 14.51 -15.61
N LEU A 287 -9.59 15.33 -15.03
CA LEU A 287 -8.19 15.38 -15.45
C LEU A 287 -7.49 14.04 -15.22
N PHE A 288 -7.74 13.40 -14.07
CA PHE A 288 -7.17 12.10 -13.72
C PHE A 288 -7.59 11.00 -14.71
N TRP A 289 -8.84 11.00 -15.16
CA TRP A 289 -9.29 10.11 -16.25
C TRP A 289 -8.45 10.31 -17.51
N GLN A 290 -8.29 11.58 -17.93
CA GLN A 290 -7.64 11.94 -19.18
C GLN A 290 -6.15 11.59 -19.20
N VAL A 291 -5.42 11.80 -18.10
CA VAL A 291 -3.95 11.68 -18.09
C VAL A 291 -3.44 10.41 -17.38
N ALA A 292 -4.22 9.88 -16.44
CA ALA A 292 -3.77 8.81 -15.55
C ALA A 292 -4.44 7.47 -15.85
N VAL A 293 -5.77 7.45 -16.01
CA VAL A 293 -6.55 6.21 -16.19
C VAL A 293 -6.64 5.80 -17.64
N ASN A 294 -7.29 6.60 -18.49
CA ASN A 294 -7.47 6.29 -19.90
C ASN A 294 -6.22 6.67 -20.70
N GLY A 295 -5.78 7.92 -20.57
CA GLY A 295 -4.68 8.43 -21.36
C GLY A 295 -5.05 8.79 -22.81
N MET A 296 -4.18 9.50 -23.53
CA MET A 296 -4.25 9.54 -24.99
C MET A 296 -3.43 8.40 -25.59
N ASP A 297 -3.78 8.00 -26.82
CA ASP A 297 -2.97 7.06 -27.60
C ASP A 297 -1.74 7.75 -28.21
N ASP A 298 -0.98 8.44 -27.36
CA ASP A 298 0.32 8.99 -27.66
C ASP A 298 1.37 8.31 -26.77
N SER A 299 2.65 8.37 -27.13
CA SER A 299 3.71 7.68 -26.39
C SER A 299 3.96 8.22 -24.96
N VAL A 300 3.26 9.28 -24.54
CA VAL A 300 3.54 10.06 -23.32
C VAL A 300 2.44 9.88 -22.26
N THR A 301 1.18 9.93 -22.68
CA THR A 301 -0.02 9.89 -21.86
C THR A 301 -0.76 8.57 -21.99
N LEU A 302 -0.06 7.44 -22.11
CA LEU A 302 -0.67 6.11 -22.24
C LEU A 302 -1.52 5.65 -21.02
N GLY A 303 -1.68 6.46 -19.97
CA GLY A 303 -2.52 6.16 -18.81
C GLY A 303 -2.20 4.78 -18.18
N CYS A 304 -3.24 4.02 -17.82
CA CYS A 304 -3.10 2.66 -17.30
C CYS A 304 -2.39 1.68 -18.26
N ARG A 305 -2.20 2.03 -19.54
CA ARG A 305 -1.42 1.21 -20.50
C ARG A 305 0.09 1.29 -20.20
N ARG A 306 0.53 2.30 -19.43
CA ARG A 306 1.91 2.40 -18.91
C ARG A 306 2.15 1.50 -17.70
N THR A 307 1.09 1.01 -17.07
CA THR A 307 1.22 0.15 -15.89
C THR A 307 1.93 -1.13 -16.30
N PRO A 308 3.10 -1.44 -15.72
CA PRO A 308 3.85 -2.62 -16.11
C PRO A 308 2.99 -3.86 -15.87
N ARG A 309 2.96 -4.74 -16.86
CA ARG A 309 2.27 -6.02 -16.79
C ARG A 309 3.33 -7.08 -16.50
N SER A 310 3.05 -8.01 -15.59
CA SER A 310 3.83 -9.25 -15.60
C SER A 310 3.36 -10.14 -16.74
N VAL A 311 4.18 -11.09 -17.17
CA VAL A 311 3.82 -12.06 -18.21
C VAL A 311 2.68 -13.00 -17.80
N TYR A 312 2.28 -12.98 -16.52
CA TYR A 312 1.21 -13.80 -15.95
C TYR A 312 -0.01 -12.99 -15.47
N ASN A 313 0.03 -11.66 -15.58
CA ASN A 313 -1.20 -10.86 -15.47
C ASN A 313 -2.05 -11.13 -16.71
N ALA A 314 -3.38 -11.22 -16.53
CA ALA A 314 -4.23 -11.02 -17.67
C ALA A 314 -3.89 -9.62 -18.24
N PRO A 315 -3.78 -9.46 -19.56
CA PRO A 315 -3.41 -8.18 -20.17
C PRO A 315 -4.23 -7.00 -19.64
N ASP A 316 -5.43 -7.28 -19.14
CA ASP A 316 -6.38 -6.27 -18.73
C ASP A 316 -6.50 -6.10 -17.21
N ASP A 317 -5.75 -6.82 -16.36
CA ASP A 317 -5.87 -6.73 -14.89
C ASP A 317 -5.73 -5.28 -14.38
N PHE A 318 -4.72 -4.56 -14.87
CA PHE A 318 -4.46 -3.16 -14.53
C PHE A 318 -5.00 -2.17 -15.57
N ARG A 319 -5.75 -2.65 -16.57
CA ARG A 319 -6.41 -1.81 -17.58
C ARG A 319 -7.75 -1.34 -17.05
N TYR A 320 -7.69 -0.47 -16.05
CA TYR A 320 -8.90 0.10 -15.44
C TYR A 320 -9.73 0.91 -16.46
N ASP A 321 -9.11 1.45 -17.51
CA ASP A 321 -9.82 2.01 -18.66
C ASP A 321 -10.76 0.98 -19.32
N LYS A 322 -10.33 -0.28 -19.46
CA LYS A 322 -11.16 -1.38 -19.98
C LYS A 322 -12.19 -1.87 -18.96
N HIS A 323 -11.84 -1.97 -17.68
CA HIS A 323 -12.80 -2.37 -16.64
C HIS A 323 -13.95 -1.37 -16.53
N ILE A 324 -13.64 -0.07 -16.60
CA ILE A 324 -14.64 1.01 -16.62
C ILE A 324 -15.47 0.95 -17.92
N ALA A 325 -14.85 0.70 -19.08
CA ALA A 325 -15.58 0.52 -20.34
C ALA A 325 -16.55 -0.67 -20.31
N ALA A 326 -16.15 -1.80 -19.72
CA ALA A 326 -16.99 -2.97 -19.56
C ALA A 326 -18.17 -2.68 -18.59
N ALA A 327 -17.90 -2.03 -17.45
CA ALA A 327 -18.94 -1.60 -16.52
C ALA A 327 -19.93 -0.65 -17.18
N TYR A 328 -19.45 0.34 -17.94
CA TYR A 328 -20.28 1.29 -18.68
C TYR A 328 -21.19 0.61 -19.72
N ALA A 329 -20.65 -0.36 -20.47
CA ALA A 329 -21.43 -1.12 -21.44
C ALA A 329 -22.58 -1.90 -20.76
N LYS A 330 -22.28 -2.56 -19.63
CA LYS A 330 -23.28 -3.27 -18.84
C LYS A 330 -24.31 -2.35 -18.20
N ALA A 331 -23.90 -1.20 -17.68
CA ALA A 331 -24.81 -0.18 -17.15
C ALA A 331 -25.76 0.36 -18.22
N LYS A 332 -25.30 0.51 -19.48
CA LYS A 332 -26.16 0.85 -20.62
C LYS A 332 -27.17 -0.25 -20.95
N GLU A 333 -26.72 -1.50 -20.99
CA GLU A 333 -27.58 -2.65 -21.25
C GLU A 333 -28.69 -2.78 -20.20
N GLU A 334 -28.34 -2.55 -18.93
CA GLU A 334 -29.25 -2.59 -17.79
C GLU A 334 -30.07 -1.28 -17.61
N ASN A 335 -29.88 -0.29 -18.50
CA ASN A 335 -30.53 1.03 -18.45
C ASN A 335 -30.39 1.73 -17.09
N ARG A 336 -29.20 1.66 -16.49
CA ARG A 336 -28.87 2.35 -15.24
C ARG A 336 -28.76 3.85 -15.45
N TYR A 337 -28.93 4.60 -14.35
CA TYR A 337 -28.77 6.06 -14.28
C TYR A 337 -29.59 6.82 -15.34
N PRO A 338 -30.93 6.64 -15.39
CA PRO A 338 -31.76 7.24 -16.42
C PRO A 338 -31.70 8.77 -16.34
N HIS A 339 -31.47 9.44 -17.48
CA HIS A 339 -31.43 10.92 -17.60
C HIS A 339 -30.27 11.64 -16.86
N VAL A 340 -29.32 10.89 -16.29
CA VAL A 340 -28.15 11.46 -15.59
C VAL A 340 -27.01 11.76 -16.56
N GLY A 341 -26.26 12.85 -16.31
CA GLY A 341 -25.07 13.23 -17.08
C GLY A 341 -24.00 12.13 -17.14
N MET A 342 -23.92 11.30 -16.11
CA MET A 342 -23.07 10.12 -15.98
C MET A 342 -23.13 9.17 -17.18
N MET A 343 -24.27 9.05 -17.86
CA MET A 343 -24.40 8.13 -19.00
C MET A 343 -24.03 8.74 -20.36
N LYS A 344 -23.68 10.03 -20.43
CA LYS A 344 -23.38 10.74 -21.70
C LYS A 344 -22.12 10.24 -22.39
N SER A 345 -21.09 9.89 -21.62
CA SER A 345 -19.80 9.44 -22.13
C SER A 345 -19.13 8.49 -21.15
N LEU A 346 -18.11 7.76 -21.62
CA LEU A 346 -17.30 6.90 -20.75
C LEU A 346 -16.54 7.72 -19.69
N GLU A 347 -16.11 8.93 -20.05
CA GLU A 347 -15.46 9.87 -19.13
C GLU A 347 -16.44 10.32 -18.04
N ASP A 348 -17.64 10.77 -18.40
CA ASP A 348 -18.64 11.20 -17.41
C ASP A 348 -19.06 10.03 -16.50
N TYR A 349 -19.10 8.81 -17.02
CA TYR A 349 -19.36 7.61 -16.23
C TYR A 349 -18.31 7.39 -15.15
N PHE A 350 -17.03 7.56 -15.49
CA PHE A 350 -15.94 7.52 -14.54
C PHE A 350 -16.00 8.68 -13.53
N VAL A 351 -16.19 9.92 -14.03
CA VAL A 351 -16.19 11.13 -13.21
C VAL A 351 -17.30 11.10 -12.17
N TYR A 352 -18.56 10.93 -12.58
CA TYR A 352 -19.67 10.90 -11.63
C TYR A 352 -19.66 9.63 -10.77
N GLY A 353 -19.16 8.50 -11.29
CA GLY A 353 -18.89 7.32 -10.49
C GLY A 353 -17.89 7.59 -9.36
N THR A 354 -16.81 8.31 -9.65
CA THR A 354 -15.79 8.74 -8.67
C THR A 354 -16.41 9.73 -7.66
N MET A 355 -17.27 10.62 -8.12
CA MET A 355 -18.00 11.54 -7.25
C MET A 355 -18.91 10.80 -6.27
N ILE A 356 -19.62 9.75 -6.70
CA ILE A 356 -20.43 8.89 -5.80
C ILE A 356 -19.51 8.10 -4.86
N PHE A 357 -18.43 7.51 -5.39
CA PHE A 357 -17.47 6.70 -4.61
C PHE A 357 -16.84 7.47 -3.44
N TYR A 358 -16.69 8.79 -3.60
CA TYR A 358 -16.18 9.68 -2.55
C TYR A 358 -17.26 10.58 -1.93
N GLU A 359 -18.53 10.37 -2.26
CA GLU A 359 -19.69 11.06 -1.66
C GLU A 359 -19.63 12.60 -1.87
N PHE A 360 -19.11 12.97 -3.04
CA PHE A 360 -18.90 14.34 -3.51
C PHE A 360 -20.09 14.94 -4.24
N ILE A 361 -21.15 14.14 -4.45
CA ILE A 361 -22.35 14.50 -5.19
C ILE A 361 -23.56 14.50 -4.26
N PRO A 362 -24.46 15.50 -4.35
CA PRO A 362 -25.65 15.54 -3.54
C PRO A 362 -26.72 14.54 -3.96
N GLU A 363 -27.41 14.02 -2.95
CA GLU A 363 -28.67 13.31 -3.15
C GLU A 363 -29.69 14.28 -3.77
N SER A 364 -30.48 13.80 -4.71
CA SER A 364 -31.62 14.56 -5.23
C SER A 364 -32.67 14.78 -4.13
N ALA A 365 -33.21 16.00 -4.03
CA ALA A 365 -34.17 16.36 -2.98
C ALA A 365 -35.40 15.45 -2.89
N ASP A 366 -35.85 14.87 -4.01
CA ASP A 366 -37.04 14.01 -4.13
C ASP A 366 -36.71 12.56 -4.51
N GLY A 367 -35.43 12.17 -4.49
CA GLY A 367 -34.97 10.84 -4.90
C GLY A 367 -34.99 10.61 -6.42
N SER A 368 -35.38 11.59 -7.22
CA SER A 368 -35.42 11.46 -8.68
C SER A 368 -34.03 11.55 -9.32
N TRP A 369 -33.85 10.86 -10.44
CA TRP A 369 -32.63 11.02 -11.24
C TRP A 369 -32.58 12.39 -11.91
N GLN A 370 -31.55 13.17 -11.59
CA GLN A 370 -31.29 14.51 -12.13
C GLN A 370 -29.99 14.52 -12.94
N ALA A 371 -29.69 15.63 -13.61
CA ALA A 371 -28.51 15.72 -14.48
C ALA A 371 -27.18 15.47 -13.73
N THR A 372 -27.07 15.90 -12.46
CA THR A 372 -25.85 15.85 -11.64
C THR A 372 -26.14 15.31 -10.23
N GLY A 373 -27.17 14.49 -10.07
CA GLY A 373 -27.59 13.94 -8.77
C GLY A 373 -28.67 12.88 -8.91
N GLY A 374 -28.92 12.12 -7.86
CA GLY A 374 -29.92 11.06 -7.85
C GLY A 374 -30.04 10.41 -6.47
N PRO A 375 -30.78 9.30 -6.37
CA PRO A 375 -30.94 8.53 -5.13
C PRO A 375 -29.72 7.64 -4.79
N VAL A 376 -28.67 7.66 -5.62
CA VAL A 376 -27.43 6.91 -5.38
C VAL A 376 -26.31 7.94 -5.31
N ASN A 377 -25.86 8.27 -4.11
CA ASN A 377 -24.84 9.29 -3.86
C ASN A 377 -23.77 8.86 -2.84
N THR A 378 -23.94 7.69 -2.21
CA THR A 378 -22.95 7.11 -1.29
C THR A 378 -22.15 5.97 -1.92
N ARG A 379 -20.97 5.66 -1.36
CA ARG A 379 -20.15 4.52 -1.81
C ARG A 379 -20.87 3.18 -1.64
N GLU A 380 -21.59 3.01 -0.54
CA GLU A 380 -22.33 1.77 -0.24
C GLU A 380 -23.49 1.56 -1.22
N GLU A 381 -24.21 2.61 -1.59
CA GLU A 381 -25.24 2.52 -2.63
C GLU A 381 -24.65 2.20 -3.99
N LEU A 382 -23.49 2.77 -4.33
CA LEU A 382 -22.78 2.40 -5.56
C LEU A 382 -22.43 0.91 -5.58
N LYS A 383 -21.94 0.36 -4.46
CA LYS A 383 -21.63 -1.08 -4.31
C LYS A 383 -22.83 -1.97 -4.59
N ARG A 384 -24.03 -1.56 -4.14
CA ARG A 384 -25.28 -2.30 -4.30
C ARG A 384 -25.94 -2.09 -5.66
N TYR A 385 -25.96 -0.84 -6.12
CA TYR A 385 -26.59 -0.45 -7.37
C TYR A 385 -25.70 -0.86 -8.55
N ASP A 386 -24.49 -0.33 -8.69
CA ASP A 386 -23.57 -0.64 -9.80
C ASP A 386 -22.26 -1.26 -9.31
N ASN A 387 -22.34 -2.54 -8.94
CA ASN A 387 -21.21 -3.27 -8.39
C ASN A 387 -20.01 -3.35 -9.36
N ASN A 388 -20.24 -3.39 -10.69
CA ASN A 388 -19.13 -3.47 -11.65
C ASN A 388 -18.33 -2.17 -11.67
N LEU A 389 -19.00 -1.02 -11.62
CA LEU A 389 -18.33 0.27 -11.48
C LEU A 389 -17.63 0.38 -10.12
N TYR A 390 -18.31 -0.01 -9.03
CA TYR A 390 -17.72 -0.03 -7.70
C TYR A 390 -16.39 -0.83 -7.68
N GLN A 391 -16.38 -2.06 -8.18
CA GLN A 391 -15.17 -2.89 -8.24
C GLN A 391 -14.06 -2.25 -9.10
N ALA A 392 -14.41 -1.66 -10.24
CA ALA A 392 -13.44 -0.98 -11.08
C ALA A 392 -12.82 0.25 -10.37
N LEU A 393 -13.61 1.00 -9.61
CA LEU A 393 -13.15 2.14 -8.81
C LEU A 393 -12.35 1.71 -7.58
N CYS A 394 -12.72 0.64 -6.88
CA CYS A 394 -11.89 0.00 -5.85
C CYS A 394 -10.51 -0.37 -6.41
N GLY A 395 -10.47 -0.83 -7.66
CA GLY A 395 -9.24 -1.15 -8.36
C GLY A 395 -8.34 0.05 -8.60
N ILE A 396 -8.88 1.27 -8.62
CA ILE A 396 -8.08 2.50 -8.73
C ILE A 396 -7.79 3.04 -7.33
N TYR A 397 -8.83 3.30 -6.56
CA TYR A 397 -8.82 4.12 -5.35
C TYR A 397 -8.71 3.33 -4.02
N GLY A 398 -8.99 2.03 -4.02
CA GLY A 398 -9.06 1.20 -2.83
C GLY A 398 -10.41 1.26 -2.10
N GLU A 399 -10.83 0.15 -1.49
CA GLU A 399 -12.20 -0.02 -0.96
C GLU A 399 -12.51 0.81 0.33
N TRP A 400 -11.62 0.83 1.32
CA TRP A 400 -11.85 1.40 2.67
C TRP A 400 -11.03 2.66 2.93
N GLU A 401 -10.52 3.33 1.88
CA GLU A 401 -9.84 4.61 2.09
C GLU A 401 -10.91 5.67 2.43
N TYR A 402 -11.18 5.76 3.73
CA TYR A 402 -11.91 6.85 4.36
C TYR A 402 -10.87 7.81 4.94
N PHE A 403 -10.96 9.04 4.48
CA PHE A 403 -9.98 10.07 4.74
C PHE A 403 -9.93 10.36 6.25
N SER A 404 -8.74 10.50 6.81
CA SER A 404 -8.54 11.14 8.12
C SER A 404 -7.42 12.15 7.92
N SER A 405 -7.32 13.22 8.69
CA SER A 405 -6.15 14.10 8.54
C SER A 405 -4.89 13.43 9.14
N GLU A 406 -3.69 13.70 8.60
CA GLU A 406 -2.42 13.28 9.22
C GLU A 406 -2.10 14.08 10.51
N ASN A 407 -2.95 15.04 10.88
CA ASN A 407 -2.75 15.89 12.04
C ASN A 407 -3.35 15.24 13.30
N SER A 408 -2.63 14.25 13.82
CA SER A 408 -2.82 13.67 15.16
C SER A 408 -2.61 14.66 16.33
N GLU A 409 -2.30 15.93 16.02
CA GLU A 409 -1.93 16.97 16.99
C GLU A 409 -2.77 18.26 16.92
N GLY A 410 -3.82 18.32 16.08
CA GLY A 410 -4.58 19.56 15.87
C GLY A 410 -6.07 19.53 16.21
N PHE A 411 -6.68 18.35 16.37
CA PHE A 411 -8.06 18.22 16.80
C PHE A 411 -8.10 17.81 18.26
N ASP A 412 -8.82 18.60 19.04
CA ASP A 412 -8.96 18.52 20.49
C ASP A 412 -9.07 17.07 20.99
N ARG A 413 -8.03 16.59 21.70
CA ARG A 413 -8.11 15.35 22.50
C ARG A 413 -9.14 15.50 23.63
N GLY A 414 -9.70 16.69 23.84
CA GLY A 414 -10.87 16.95 24.66
C GLY A 414 -12.18 16.78 23.89
N ARG A 415 -12.88 15.68 24.18
CA ARG A 415 -14.31 15.39 23.92
C ARG A 415 -14.73 14.68 22.64
N ASP A 416 -13.90 14.44 21.63
CA ASP A 416 -14.38 13.60 20.52
C ASP A 416 -13.27 12.98 19.64
N GLY A 417 -12.63 11.91 20.14
CA GLY A 417 -11.64 11.15 19.35
C GLY A 417 -12.20 10.52 18.07
N VAL A 418 -13.52 10.42 17.92
CA VAL A 418 -14.20 9.94 16.71
C VAL A 418 -14.27 11.04 15.62
N ARG A 419 -14.28 12.32 16.01
CA ARG A 419 -14.33 13.45 15.04
C ARG A 419 -12.97 13.85 14.47
N SER A 420 -11.89 13.57 15.19
CA SER A 420 -10.52 13.93 14.81
C SER A 420 -10.00 13.19 13.57
N ALA A 421 -10.67 12.09 13.18
CA ALA A 421 -10.27 11.20 12.10
C ALA A 421 -11.28 11.14 10.94
N MET A 422 -12.08 12.20 10.79
CA MET A 422 -13.13 12.32 9.78
C MET A 422 -12.59 12.60 8.35
N PRO A 423 -13.33 12.21 7.31
CA PRO A 423 -12.97 12.50 5.94
C PRO A 423 -12.70 13.96 5.60
N TRP A 424 -11.82 14.21 4.61
CA TRP A 424 -11.52 15.52 4.02
C TRP A 424 -12.79 16.28 3.53
N PHE A 425 -13.90 15.58 3.38
CA PHE A 425 -15.18 16.12 2.94
C PHE A 425 -16.28 16.00 3.99
N TRP A 426 -15.94 15.69 5.24
CA TRP A 426 -16.92 15.48 6.31
C TRP A 426 -17.88 16.67 6.39
N HIS A 427 -19.17 16.40 6.12
CA HIS A 427 -20.38 17.20 6.41
C HIS A 427 -21.54 17.02 5.41
N CYS A 428 -21.45 16.17 4.38
CA CYS A 428 -22.05 16.64 3.12
C CYS A 428 -23.26 15.94 2.57
N GLN A 429 -23.63 14.73 2.98
CA GLN A 429 -24.71 14.03 2.28
C GLN A 429 -25.79 13.51 3.19
N VAL A 430 -27.01 13.97 2.92
CA VAL A 430 -28.20 13.29 3.42
C VAL A 430 -28.38 12.03 2.59
N ASP A 431 -28.73 10.95 3.27
CA ASP A 431 -28.98 9.62 2.73
C ASP A 431 -30.45 9.30 3.05
N ASN A 432 -31.36 9.76 2.19
CA ASN A 432 -32.79 9.67 2.40
C ASN A 432 -33.47 8.62 1.54
N TYR A 433 -32.88 8.18 0.44
CA TYR A 433 -33.51 7.29 -0.51
C TYR A 433 -32.67 6.04 -0.71
N ASP A 434 -33.32 4.88 -0.82
CA ASP A 434 -32.64 3.64 -1.19
C ASP A 434 -32.26 3.62 -2.67
N ILE A 435 -31.52 2.57 -3.07
CA ILE A 435 -31.11 2.33 -4.47
C ILE A 435 -32.27 2.22 -5.47
N ASN A 436 -33.53 2.13 -5.00
CA ASN A 436 -34.75 2.10 -5.80
C ASN A 436 -35.50 3.43 -5.78
N ALA A 437 -34.87 4.51 -5.32
CA ALA A 437 -35.47 5.84 -5.16
C ALA A 437 -36.62 5.90 -4.14
N ARG A 438 -36.64 5.01 -3.14
CA ARG A 438 -37.67 5.01 -2.10
C ARG A 438 -37.14 5.63 -0.82
N PRO A 439 -37.90 6.50 -0.14
CA PRO A 439 -37.46 7.04 1.13
C PRO A 439 -37.10 5.93 2.12
N TYR A 440 -35.89 5.98 2.70
CA TYR A 440 -35.54 5.15 3.83
C TYR A 440 -36.52 5.40 4.97
N PRO A 441 -36.90 4.36 5.73
CA PRO A 441 -37.59 4.56 7.00
C PRO A 441 -36.75 5.46 7.93
N PRO A 442 -37.37 6.07 8.96
CA PRO A 442 -36.62 6.79 9.99
C PRO A 442 -35.49 5.93 10.59
N LEU A 443 -34.47 6.60 11.15
CA LEU A 443 -33.34 5.93 11.80
C LEU A 443 -33.81 4.86 12.80
N ASP A 444 -33.34 3.64 12.61
CA ASP A 444 -33.67 2.49 13.45
C ASP A 444 -32.56 1.42 13.46
N MET A 445 -32.62 0.50 14.42
CA MET A 445 -31.77 -0.70 14.43
C MET A 445 -32.26 -1.69 13.37
N GLU A 446 -31.39 -1.99 12.42
CA GLU A 446 -31.63 -2.99 11.38
C GLU A 446 -31.32 -4.40 11.89
N HIS A 447 -30.21 -4.56 12.62
CA HIS A 447 -29.75 -5.86 13.10
C HIS A 447 -29.10 -5.79 14.49
N VAL A 448 -29.26 -6.87 15.25
CA VAL A 448 -28.50 -7.17 16.46
C VAL A 448 -27.90 -8.57 16.31
N TRP A 449 -26.58 -8.68 16.33
CA TRP A 449 -25.86 -9.93 16.08
C TRP A 449 -24.96 -10.29 17.26
N VAL A 450 -25.07 -11.53 17.75
CA VAL A 450 -24.04 -12.12 18.61
C VAL A 450 -22.91 -12.58 17.70
N ILE A 451 -21.79 -11.86 17.77
CA ILE A 451 -20.68 -11.99 16.81
C ILE A 451 -19.45 -12.74 17.35
N SER A 452 -19.37 -12.91 18.68
CA SER A 452 -18.35 -13.70 19.36
C SER A 452 -18.85 -14.13 20.74
N GLU A 453 -18.03 -14.87 21.50
CA GLU A 453 -18.34 -15.28 22.86
C GLU A 453 -18.56 -14.11 23.84
N ASN A 454 -18.11 -12.90 23.51
CA ASN A 454 -18.10 -11.74 24.38
C ASN A 454 -18.56 -10.43 23.74
N GLN A 455 -19.05 -10.44 22.48
CA GLN A 455 -19.49 -9.24 21.77
C GLN A 455 -20.83 -9.38 21.05
N ILE A 456 -21.59 -8.27 21.05
CA ILE A 456 -22.80 -8.05 20.26
C ILE A 456 -22.58 -6.84 19.37
N GLU A 457 -22.90 -6.97 18.09
CA GLU A 457 -22.91 -5.86 17.12
C GLU A 457 -24.34 -5.40 16.84
N ILE A 458 -24.52 -4.09 16.75
CA ILE A 458 -25.78 -3.44 16.41
C ILE A 458 -25.55 -2.65 15.14
N ARG A 459 -26.37 -2.91 14.11
CA ARG A 459 -26.34 -2.22 12.82
C ARG A 459 -27.59 -1.36 12.66
N PHE A 460 -27.42 -0.16 12.12
CA PHE A 460 -28.46 0.81 11.83
C PHE A 460 -28.79 0.85 10.34
N ASN A 461 -30.04 1.12 10.03
CA ASN A 461 -30.54 1.25 8.67
C ASN A 461 -30.07 2.53 7.96
N ARG A 462 -29.51 3.50 8.70
CA ARG A 462 -29.05 4.82 8.24
C ARG A 462 -27.75 5.20 8.94
N GLU A 463 -26.98 6.10 8.33
CA GLU A 463 -25.80 6.67 8.97
C GLU A 463 -26.18 7.59 10.14
N VAL A 464 -25.50 7.38 11.27
CA VAL A 464 -25.70 8.10 12.51
C VAL A 464 -24.76 9.31 12.55
N LYS A 465 -25.32 10.48 12.82
CA LYS A 465 -24.59 11.74 12.93
C LYS A 465 -24.01 11.93 14.34
N ASP A 466 -24.76 11.54 15.37
CA ASP A 466 -24.41 11.80 16.78
C ASP A 466 -23.56 10.68 17.39
N MET A 467 -22.42 10.36 16.78
CA MET A 467 -21.61 9.20 17.17
C MET A 467 -21.19 9.20 18.65
N SER A 468 -20.85 10.35 19.24
CA SER A 468 -20.44 10.44 20.65
C SER A 468 -21.54 9.98 21.61
N ASN A 469 -22.79 10.32 21.29
CA ASN A 469 -23.96 9.87 22.05
C ASN A 469 -24.22 8.38 21.78
N LEU A 470 -24.02 7.93 20.55
CA LEU A 470 -24.12 6.53 20.17
C LEU A 470 -23.09 5.64 20.92
N TYR A 471 -21.89 6.18 21.18
CA TYR A 471 -20.79 5.53 21.91
C TYR A 471 -20.88 5.62 23.44
N ASP A 472 -21.97 6.11 23.99
CA ASP A 472 -22.20 6.08 25.43
C ASP A 472 -22.75 4.72 25.84
N ALA A 473 -22.01 3.94 26.64
CA ALA A 473 -22.46 2.64 27.12
C ALA A 473 -23.79 2.74 27.89
N ASP A 474 -23.99 3.85 28.62
CA ASP A 474 -25.18 4.05 29.45
C ASP A 474 -26.44 4.29 28.60
N ASN A 475 -26.29 4.56 27.30
CA ASN A 475 -27.42 4.63 26.36
C ASN A 475 -27.96 3.27 25.94
N TRP A 476 -27.30 2.17 26.32
CA TRP A 476 -27.64 0.82 25.87
C TRP A 476 -28.02 -0.08 27.04
N ARG A 477 -28.90 -1.04 26.74
CA ARG A 477 -29.28 -2.10 27.67
C ARG A 477 -29.25 -3.42 26.96
N ILE A 478 -28.50 -4.38 27.51
CA ILE A 478 -28.50 -5.78 27.06
C ILE A 478 -29.24 -6.62 28.10
N GLN A 479 -30.16 -7.45 27.64
CA GLN A 479 -30.88 -8.39 28.49
C GLN A 479 -30.72 -9.82 27.99
N HIS A 480 -30.70 -10.76 28.91
CA HIS A 480 -30.57 -12.19 28.66
C HIS A 480 -31.72 -12.97 29.27
N SER A 481 -32.11 -14.03 28.56
CA SER A 481 -33.12 -14.98 29.01
C SER A 481 -32.61 -16.41 28.86
N ALA A 482 -32.46 -17.10 29.99
CA ALA A 482 -32.11 -18.53 30.05
C ALA A 482 -33.32 -19.45 29.84
N ASP A 483 -34.55 -18.95 29.94
CA ASP A 483 -35.80 -19.72 29.91
C ASP A 483 -36.63 -19.48 28.63
N ASN A 484 -35.93 -19.20 27.53
CA ASN A 484 -36.48 -18.98 26.20
C ASN A 484 -37.43 -17.77 26.08
N GLY A 485 -37.17 -16.72 26.87
CA GLY A 485 -37.85 -15.43 26.81
C GLY A 485 -38.93 -15.21 27.87
N LYS A 486 -39.09 -16.11 28.84
CA LYS A 486 -40.11 -15.97 29.91
C LYS A 486 -39.66 -14.98 30.98
N SER A 487 -38.37 -14.94 31.31
CA SER A 487 -37.74 -13.96 32.19
C SER A 487 -36.51 -13.34 31.54
N TRP A 488 -36.28 -12.05 31.82
CA TRP A 488 -35.18 -11.26 31.27
C TRP A 488 -34.40 -10.59 32.39
N GLN A 489 -33.07 -10.71 32.34
CA GLN A 489 -32.16 -10.10 33.31
C GLN A 489 -31.15 -9.22 32.57
N ASP A 490 -30.79 -8.10 33.17
CA ASP A 490 -29.80 -7.20 32.60
C ASP A 490 -28.39 -7.80 32.73
N ILE A 491 -27.59 -7.66 31.67
CA ILE A 491 -26.21 -8.12 31.64
C ILE A 491 -25.27 -6.91 31.59
N PRO A 492 -24.18 -6.94 32.38
CA PRO A 492 -23.17 -5.90 32.32
C PRO A 492 -22.52 -5.85 30.93
N HIS A 493 -22.25 -4.65 30.45
CA HIS A 493 -21.63 -4.44 29.16
C HIS A 493 -20.81 -3.16 29.15
N THR A 494 -19.93 -3.06 28.16
CA THR A 494 -19.12 -1.89 27.85
C THR A 494 -19.15 -1.64 26.35
N MET A 495 -18.70 -0.47 25.92
CA MET A 495 -18.43 -0.22 24.51
C MET A 495 -17.10 -0.87 24.12
N ALA A 496 -17.10 -1.69 23.07
CA ALA A 496 -15.87 -2.18 22.45
C ALA A 496 -15.40 -1.27 21.29
N GLY A 497 -16.32 -0.51 20.69
CA GLY A 497 -16.06 0.37 19.56
C GLY A 497 -17.26 0.45 18.63
N GLY A 498 -17.07 1.03 17.45
CA GLY A 498 -18.10 1.06 16.43
C GLY A 498 -17.45 1.21 15.07
N TYR A 499 -18.13 0.65 14.08
CA TYR A 499 -17.57 0.31 12.80
C TYR A 499 -18.49 0.87 11.76
N LEU A 500 -17.98 1.84 11.02
CA LEU A 500 -18.78 2.56 10.03
C LEU A 500 -19.87 3.39 10.74
N TRP A 501 -20.33 4.46 10.11
CA TRP A 501 -21.37 5.35 10.68
C TRP A 501 -22.72 4.65 10.89
N ARG A 502 -22.81 3.34 10.66
CA ARG A 502 -23.99 2.49 10.75
C ARG A 502 -23.86 1.32 11.73
N ALA A 503 -22.79 1.18 12.52
CA ALA A 503 -22.75 0.11 13.51
C ALA A 503 -21.95 0.43 14.78
N ILE A 504 -22.36 -0.18 15.89
CA ILE A 504 -21.62 -0.20 17.16
C ILE A 504 -21.46 -1.61 17.69
N THR A 505 -20.53 -1.77 18.63
CA THR A 505 -20.26 -3.04 19.29
C THR A 505 -20.25 -2.89 20.80
N LEU A 506 -21.10 -3.67 21.44
CA LEU A 506 -21.14 -3.85 22.88
C LEU A 506 -20.37 -5.10 23.24
N ALA A 507 -19.63 -5.07 24.35
CA ALA A 507 -18.86 -6.20 24.84
C ALA A 507 -19.16 -6.49 26.31
N LEU A 508 -18.88 -7.71 26.73
CA LEU A 508 -18.82 -8.03 28.15
C LEU A 508 -17.60 -7.36 28.80
N PRO A 509 -17.67 -7.00 30.09
CA PRO A 509 -16.48 -6.60 30.85
C PRO A 509 -15.37 -7.64 30.78
N ARG A 510 -14.10 -7.20 30.81
CA ARG A 510 -12.93 -8.10 30.65
C ARG A 510 -12.93 -9.31 31.60
N ASP A 511 -13.39 -9.12 32.84
CA ASP A 511 -13.40 -10.16 33.88
C ASP A 511 -14.75 -10.88 33.99
N SER A 512 -15.61 -10.79 32.97
CA SER A 512 -16.91 -11.47 33.00
C SER A 512 -16.74 -12.98 32.83
N GLU A 513 -17.34 -13.76 33.73
CA GLU A 513 -17.51 -15.21 33.56
C GLU A 513 -18.65 -15.57 32.61
N PHE A 514 -19.51 -14.61 32.27
CA PHE A 514 -20.60 -14.80 31.32
C PHE A 514 -20.06 -14.96 29.89
N ARG A 515 -20.80 -15.69 29.06
CA ARG A 515 -20.51 -15.88 27.62
C ARG A 515 -21.81 -15.78 26.83
N PHE A 516 -21.78 -15.08 25.70
CA PHE A 516 -22.93 -14.97 24.80
C PHE A 516 -23.19 -16.24 23.99
N THR A 517 -22.21 -17.13 23.88
CA THR A 517 -22.30 -18.32 23.01
C THR A 517 -22.02 -19.61 23.78
N VAL A 518 -22.47 -20.73 23.22
CA VAL A 518 -22.22 -22.10 23.69
C VAL A 518 -21.74 -22.98 22.54
N GLY A 519 -21.22 -24.18 22.86
CA GLY A 519 -20.73 -25.15 21.88
C GLY A 519 -19.39 -24.78 21.26
N SER A 520 -19.02 -25.46 20.17
CA SER A 520 -17.75 -25.25 19.46
C SER A 520 -17.97 -24.80 18.01
N TYR A 521 -17.36 -23.69 17.62
CA TYR A 521 -17.36 -23.12 16.27
C TYR A 521 -16.07 -22.33 16.02
N GLY A 522 -15.67 -22.19 14.75
CA GLY A 522 -14.49 -21.42 14.36
C GLY A 522 -13.24 -21.79 15.16
N ARG A 523 -12.76 -20.85 15.97
CA ARG A 523 -11.49 -20.97 16.71
C ARG A 523 -11.51 -21.84 17.95
N SER A 524 -12.66 -22.36 18.37
CA SER A 524 -12.68 -23.37 19.44
C SER A 524 -12.14 -24.73 18.96
N PHE A 525 -11.98 -24.93 17.65
CA PHE A 525 -11.32 -26.09 17.07
C PHE A 525 -9.81 -25.83 17.01
N PHE A 526 -9.01 -26.59 17.75
CA PHE A 526 -7.56 -26.41 17.81
C PHE A 526 -6.85 -27.69 18.29
N GLY A 527 -5.52 -27.68 18.25
CA GLY A 527 -4.67 -28.69 18.87
C GLY A 527 -4.51 -29.97 18.06
N PHE A 528 -3.78 -30.91 18.66
CA PHE A 528 -3.44 -32.20 18.07
C PHE A 528 -4.52 -33.25 18.31
N ASN A 529 -4.75 -34.13 17.33
CA ASN A 529 -5.50 -35.36 17.57
C ASN A 529 -4.53 -36.46 18.07
N GLN A 530 -5.07 -37.59 18.53
CA GLN A 530 -4.25 -38.67 19.07
C GLN A 530 -3.24 -39.23 18.05
N LYS A 531 -3.64 -39.32 16.77
CA LYS A 531 -2.77 -39.80 15.69
C LYS A 531 -1.55 -38.89 15.51
N ASP A 532 -1.74 -37.57 15.55
CA ASP A 532 -0.65 -36.60 15.47
C ASP A 532 0.42 -36.84 16.55
N ILE A 533 -0.05 -37.02 17.79
CA ILE A 533 0.80 -37.23 18.97
C ILE A 533 1.55 -38.55 18.85
N ASP A 534 0.83 -39.63 18.52
CA ASP A 534 1.44 -40.97 18.41
C ASP A 534 2.54 -41.04 17.36
N GLU A 535 2.36 -40.33 16.23
CA GLU A 535 3.34 -40.28 15.15
C GLU A 535 4.55 -39.39 15.46
N ARG A 536 4.38 -38.31 16.22
CA ARG A 536 5.39 -37.23 16.36
C ARG A 536 5.88 -36.96 17.78
N LYS A 537 5.52 -37.79 18.76
CA LYS A 537 6.06 -37.71 20.12
C LYS A 537 7.57 -37.98 20.19
N VAL A 538 8.26 -37.42 21.18
CA VAL A 538 9.71 -37.61 21.38
C VAL A 538 10.09 -39.09 21.44
N SER A 539 9.31 -39.91 22.15
CA SER A 539 9.52 -41.36 22.25
C SER A 539 9.36 -42.12 20.92
N ALA A 540 8.67 -41.55 19.93
CA ALA A 540 8.57 -42.07 18.55
C ALA A 540 9.65 -41.48 17.61
N GLY A 541 10.56 -40.68 18.17
CA GLY A 541 11.59 -39.96 17.44
C GLY A 541 11.06 -38.75 16.66
N GLY A 542 10.02 -38.09 17.19
CA GLY A 542 9.56 -36.76 16.76
C GLY A 542 9.96 -35.65 17.75
N TRP A 543 9.14 -34.61 17.89
CA TRP A 543 9.41 -33.41 18.71
C TRP A 543 8.25 -32.96 19.60
N ILE A 544 7.08 -33.59 19.49
CA ILE A 544 5.96 -33.32 20.39
C ILE A 544 6.27 -33.96 21.75
N ASP A 545 5.99 -33.25 22.86
CA ASP A 545 6.30 -33.76 24.20
C ASP A 545 5.53 -35.05 24.46
N ASP A 546 6.15 -36.02 25.13
CA ASP A 546 5.52 -37.33 25.39
C ASP A 546 4.27 -37.23 26.30
N ASN A 547 4.10 -36.10 27.00
CA ASN A 547 2.94 -35.80 27.84
C ASN A 547 1.90 -34.90 27.17
N GLU A 548 2.05 -34.56 25.89
CA GLU A 548 1.06 -33.80 25.13
C GLU A 548 -0.27 -34.56 25.09
N GLN A 549 -1.38 -33.84 25.28
CA GLN A 549 -2.71 -34.41 25.29
C GLN A 549 -3.48 -34.08 24.01
N ALA A 550 -4.24 -35.05 23.51
CA ALA A 550 -5.11 -34.82 22.37
C ALA A 550 -6.20 -33.81 22.72
N SER A 551 -6.42 -32.83 21.85
CA SER A 551 -7.50 -31.87 21.99
C SER A 551 -8.84 -32.53 21.61
N PRO A 552 -9.91 -32.31 22.40
CA PRO A 552 -11.23 -32.88 22.12
C PRO A 552 -11.89 -32.28 20.87
N THR A 553 -11.42 -31.12 20.41
CA THR A 553 -11.91 -30.43 19.21
C THR A 553 -10.87 -30.44 18.08
N ALA A 554 -9.85 -31.30 18.17
CA ALA A 554 -8.87 -31.41 17.09
C ALA A 554 -9.51 -32.00 15.83
N LEU A 555 -9.24 -31.36 14.69
CA LEU A 555 -9.67 -31.85 13.38
C LEU A 555 -8.67 -32.85 12.79
N ALA A 556 -9.11 -33.71 11.89
CA ALA A 556 -8.19 -34.47 11.04
C ALA A 556 -7.55 -33.56 9.98
N PHE A 557 -6.39 -33.94 9.45
CA PHE A 557 -5.76 -33.24 8.32
C PHE A 557 -6.71 -33.25 7.12
N GLY A 558 -6.87 -32.10 6.46
CA GLY A 558 -7.79 -31.92 5.33
C GLY A 558 -9.26 -31.76 5.73
N GLN A 559 -9.62 -31.78 7.01
CA GLN A 559 -11.00 -31.64 7.46
C GLN A 559 -11.42 -30.16 7.50
N PHE A 560 -12.62 -29.89 6.98
CA PHE A 560 -13.30 -28.60 7.01
C PHE A 560 -14.58 -28.72 7.82
N ILE A 561 -14.92 -27.69 8.61
CA ILE A 561 -16.18 -27.54 9.32
C ILE A 561 -16.70 -26.12 9.11
N ASN A 562 -17.92 -25.98 8.60
CA ASN A 562 -18.61 -24.68 8.52
C ASN A 562 -19.50 -24.43 9.75
N LEU A 563 -20.07 -23.22 9.84
CA LEU A 563 -20.95 -22.86 10.96
C LEU A 563 -22.20 -23.75 11.08
N GLU A 564 -22.79 -24.19 9.97
CA GLU A 564 -23.98 -25.06 9.97
C GLU A 564 -23.67 -26.43 10.58
N GLU A 565 -22.55 -27.05 10.18
CA GLU A 565 -22.04 -28.30 10.73
C GLU A 565 -21.64 -28.15 12.20
N ALA A 566 -21.05 -27.00 12.57
CA ALA A 566 -20.73 -26.67 13.96
C ALA A 566 -22.00 -26.60 14.84
N THR A 567 -23.07 -25.97 14.34
CA THR A 567 -24.36 -25.92 15.05
C THR A 567 -25.00 -27.30 15.15
N ALA A 568 -25.02 -28.06 14.06
CA ALA A 568 -25.68 -29.37 14.02
C ALA A 568 -24.95 -30.44 14.86
N ASN A 569 -23.61 -30.45 14.83
CA ASN A 569 -22.82 -31.56 15.38
C ASN A 569 -22.04 -31.20 16.66
N TYR A 570 -21.82 -29.90 16.93
CA TYR A 570 -20.99 -29.42 18.04
C TYR A 570 -21.70 -28.43 18.97
N GLY A 571 -23.02 -28.26 18.79
CA GLY A 571 -23.87 -27.45 19.66
C GLY A 571 -23.58 -25.95 19.62
N ALA A 572 -22.93 -25.45 18.56
CA ALA A 572 -22.65 -24.03 18.41
C ALA A 572 -23.94 -23.19 18.35
N GLY A 573 -24.05 -22.17 19.20
CA GLY A 573 -25.22 -21.29 19.24
C GLY A 573 -25.13 -20.19 20.30
N MET A 574 -26.24 -19.47 20.48
CA MET A 574 -26.39 -18.50 21.57
C MET A 574 -26.63 -19.19 22.91
N ASN A 575 -26.03 -18.64 23.97
CA ASN A 575 -26.31 -19.01 25.35
C ASN A 575 -27.66 -18.40 25.79
N GLY A 576 -28.77 -19.07 25.47
CA GLY A 576 -30.12 -18.53 25.71
C GLY A 576 -30.56 -17.52 24.64
N ARG A 577 -31.35 -16.51 25.03
CA ARG A 577 -31.77 -15.41 24.15
C ARG A 577 -31.25 -14.08 24.65
N PHE A 578 -30.93 -13.18 23.72
CA PHE A 578 -30.49 -11.82 24.01
C PHE A 578 -31.40 -10.81 23.33
N ARG A 579 -31.56 -9.65 23.95
CA ARG A 579 -32.17 -8.49 23.33
C ARG A 579 -31.50 -7.20 23.76
N VAL A 580 -31.54 -6.22 22.88
CA VAL A 580 -30.93 -4.91 23.08
C VAL A 580 -31.98 -3.81 22.97
N GLN A 581 -31.85 -2.79 23.81
CA GLN A 581 -32.67 -1.59 23.80
C GLN A 581 -31.79 -0.34 23.89
N TYR A 582 -32.16 0.70 23.13
CA TYR A 582 -31.65 2.05 23.30
C TYR A 582 -32.48 2.81 24.34
N LEU A 583 -31.82 3.38 25.35
CA LEU A 583 -32.46 4.01 26.49
C LEU A 583 -32.71 5.52 26.29
N GLY A 584 -31.96 6.16 25.39
CA GLY A 584 -32.14 7.58 25.09
C GLY A 584 -31.75 8.55 26.20
N HIS A 585 -30.79 8.21 27.06
CA HIS A 585 -30.25 9.16 28.04
C HIS A 585 -29.61 10.37 27.34
N SER A 586 -28.94 10.15 26.20
CA SER A 586 -28.50 11.19 25.26
C SER A 586 -29.06 10.92 23.86
N PRO A 587 -29.79 11.85 23.22
CA PRO A 587 -30.42 11.64 21.91
C PRO A 587 -29.42 11.32 20.80
N VAL A 588 -29.79 10.39 19.91
CA VAL A 588 -29.03 10.00 18.73
C VAL A 588 -29.88 10.24 17.49
N ALA A 589 -29.34 10.94 16.49
CA ALA A 589 -30.01 11.17 15.21
C ALA A 589 -29.15 10.84 13.98
N ASP A 590 -29.82 10.67 12.84
CA ASP A 590 -29.19 10.57 11.53
C ASP A 590 -28.88 11.95 10.93
N TRP A 591 -28.35 11.98 9.70
CA TRP A 591 -28.04 13.21 8.98
C TRP A 591 -29.27 14.04 8.58
N ALA A 592 -30.45 13.42 8.51
CA ALA A 592 -31.72 14.10 8.26
C ALA A 592 -32.39 14.64 9.55
N GLY A 593 -31.84 14.33 10.72
CA GLY A 593 -32.37 14.73 12.03
C GLY A 593 -33.42 13.78 12.59
N ASN A 594 -33.63 12.61 12.00
CA ASN A 594 -34.52 11.59 12.56
C ASN A 594 -33.86 10.96 13.79
N GLN A 595 -34.58 10.91 14.92
CA GLN A 595 -34.07 10.35 16.17
C GLN A 595 -34.27 8.83 16.24
N LEU A 596 -33.30 8.13 16.84
CA LEU A 596 -33.38 6.70 17.14
C LEU A 596 -34.47 6.45 18.21
N PRO A 597 -35.41 5.52 18.00
CA PRO A 597 -36.53 5.29 18.93
C PRO A 597 -36.10 4.56 20.22
N THR A 598 -36.63 5.00 21.36
CA THR A 598 -36.33 4.41 22.69
C THR A 598 -37.30 3.29 23.10
N ALA A 599 -38.47 3.21 22.46
CA ALA A 599 -39.51 2.23 22.80
C ALA A 599 -39.23 0.81 22.27
N ASN A 600 -38.34 0.68 21.29
CA ASN A 600 -38.13 -0.57 20.59
C ASN A 600 -37.08 -1.44 21.29
N THR A 601 -37.30 -2.76 21.25
CA THR A 601 -36.37 -3.76 21.75
C THR A 601 -36.13 -4.79 20.66
N TYR A 602 -34.87 -5.10 20.40
CA TYR A 602 -34.45 -5.95 19.28
C TYR A 602 -33.83 -7.23 19.80
N GLU A 603 -34.34 -8.38 19.35
CA GLU A 603 -33.72 -9.67 19.67
C GLU A 603 -32.46 -9.89 18.85
N ALA A 604 -31.46 -10.49 19.48
CA ALA A 604 -30.19 -10.82 18.82
C ALA A 604 -30.29 -12.14 18.04
N ASN A 605 -29.59 -12.20 16.92
CA ASN A 605 -29.39 -13.42 16.14
C ASN A 605 -27.95 -13.94 16.29
N PHE A 606 -27.79 -15.27 16.19
CA PHE A 606 -26.45 -15.87 16.15
C PHE A 606 -25.84 -15.66 14.77
N LYS A 607 -24.82 -14.80 14.68
CA LYS A 607 -24.07 -14.54 13.45
C LYS A 607 -22.61 -14.30 13.82
N PRO A 608 -21.86 -15.33 14.26
CA PRO A 608 -20.47 -15.16 14.63
C PRO A 608 -19.65 -14.67 13.43
N TRP A 609 -18.69 -13.77 13.66
CA TRP A 609 -17.78 -13.35 12.59
C TRP A 609 -16.96 -14.54 12.12
N ILE A 610 -16.31 -15.27 13.04
CA ILE A 610 -15.48 -16.44 12.73
C ILE A 610 -16.27 -17.72 12.99
N GLY A 611 -16.83 -18.30 11.92
CA GLY A 611 -17.64 -19.52 12.00
C GLY A 611 -16.98 -20.75 11.38
N ASN A 612 -16.09 -20.55 10.39
CA ASN A 612 -15.56 -21.62 9.57
C ASN A 612 -14.13 -22.01 10.02
N VAL A 613 -13.79 -23.29 9.91
CA VAL A 613 -12.45 -23.80 10.23
C VAL A 613 -12.03 -24.91 9.27
N TYR A 614 -10.77 -24.90 8.89
CA TYR A 614 -10.13 -25.89 8.04
C TYR A 614 -8.79 -26.29 8.63
N ARG A 615 -8.45 -27.57 8.62
CA ARG A 615 -7.10 -28.04 8.95
C ARG A 615 -6.40 -28.45 7.66
N SER A 616 -5.28 -27.81 7.36
CA SER A 616 -4.52 -28.05 6.13
C SER A 616 -4.07 -29.51 5.99
N PRO A 617 -3.96 -30.04 4.76
CA PRO A 617 -3.76 -31.45 4.51
C PRO A 617 -2.29 -31.88 4.57
N LEU A 618 -1.31 -30.97 4.38
CA LEU A 618 0.11 -31.34 4.41
C LEU A 618 0.75 -31.03 5.77
N THR A 619 0.64 -29.80 6.25
CA THR A 619 1.30 -29.39 7.50
C THR A 619 0.40 -29.48 8.73
N GLY A 620 -0.92 -29.54 8.56
CA GLY A 620 -1.87 -29.66 9.65
C GLY A 620 -2.11 -28.38 10.44
N VAL A 621 -1.67 -27.22 9.93
CA VAL A 621 -2.02 -25.90 10.48
C VAL A 621 -3.53 -25.64 10.37
N TYR A 622 -4.09 -24.88 11.30
CA TYR A 622 -5.47 -24.43 11.25
C TYR A 622 -5.62 -23.13 10.46
N ILE A 623 -6.62 -23.11 9.59
CA ILE A 623 -7.11 -21.94 8.86
C ILE A 623 -8.51 -21.66 9.39
N TYR A 624 -8.70 -20.50 10.00
CA TYR A 624 -9.98 -20.00 10.46
C TYR A 624 -10.52 -19.03 9.42
N GLY A 625 -11.83 -19.00 9.22
CA GLY A 625 -12.45 -18.12 8.24
C GLY A 625 -13.66 -17.43 8.83
N ASP A 626 -13.89 -16.19 8.41
CA ASP A 626 -15.17 -15.57 8.64
C ASP A 626 -16.29 -16.46 8.08
N THR A 627 -17.48 -16.39 8.70
CA THR A 627 -18.66 -17.18 8.30
C THR A 627 -19.03 -16.97 6.83
N GLU A 628 -18.73 -15.78 6.29
CA GLU A 628 -19.00 -15.41 4.89
C GLU A 628 -17.85 -15.79 3.92
N VAL A 629 -16.72 -16.29 4.42
CA VAL A 629 -15.62 -16.80 3.57
C VAL A 629 -15.99 -18.15 2.99
N SER A 630 -15.85 -18.30 1.67
CA SER A 630 -16.12 -19.55 0.96
C SER A 630 -15.10 -20.64 1.31
N LYS A 631 -15.55 -21.90 1.21
CA LYS A 631 -14.69 -23.06 1.44
C LYS A 631 -13.49 -23.07 0.50
N GLU A 632 -13.69 -22.70 -0.77
CA GLU A 632 -12.66 -22.65 -1.80
C GLU A 632 -11.51 -21.72 -1.42
N VAL A 633 -11.83 -20.55 -0.87
CA VAL A 633 -10.82 -19.59 -0.37
C VAL A 633 -10.07 -20.18 0.82
N MET A 634 -10.76 -20.84 1.76
CA MET A 634 -10.08 -21.47 2.91
C MET A 634 -9.15 -22.61 2.50
N LEU A 635 -9.56 -23.44 1.54
CA LEU A 635 -8.72 -24.50 0.97
C LEU A 635 -7.49 -23.90 0.30
N LEU A 636 -7.68 -22.87 -0.54
CA LEU A 636 -6.60 -22.17 -1.22
C LEU A 636 -5.60 -21.55 -0.23
N SER A 637 -6.09 -20.98 0.86
CA SER A 637 -5.26 -20.43 1.94
C SER A 637 -4.39 -21.51 2.59
N GLY A 638 -4.99 -22.66 2.92
CA GLY A 638 -4.26 -23.80 3.46
C GLY A 638 -3.21 -24.34 2.50
N MET A 639 -3.50 -24.38 1.20
CA MET A 639 -2.53 -24.75 0.16
C MET A 639 -1.36 -23.78 0.09
N TYR A 640 -1.61 -22.46 0.09
CA TYR A 640 -0.52 -21.47 0.07
C TYR A 640 0.39 -21.57 1.29
N TYR A 641 -0.19 -21.79 2.46
CA TYR A 641 0.60 -21.98 3.68
C TYR A 641 1.39 -23.28 3.65
N ASP A 642 0.75 -24.39 3.30
CA ASP A 642 1.41 -25.69 3.16
C ASP A 642 2.60 -25.57 2.22
N LEU A 643 2.42 -25.00 1.02
CA LEU A 643 3.52 -24.79 0.07
C LEU A 643 4.61 -23.82 0.57
N GLY A 644 4.21 -22.85 1.39
CA GLY A 644 5.12 -21.88 1.99
C GLY A 644 6.12 -22.51 2.95
N ILE A 645 5.70 -23.55 3.68
CA ILE A 645 6.47 -24.10 4.78
C ILE A 645 6.58 -25.65 4.78
N SER A 646 6.11 -26.39 3.78
CA SER A 646 6.17 -27.88 3.75
C SER A 646 7.58 -28.43 3.46
N ASN A 647 8.64 -27.69 3.82
CA ASN A 647 10.04 -28.04 3.63
C ASN A 647 10.30 -29.50 4.04
N ASN A 648 10.82 -30.27 3.08
CA ASN A 648 10.96 -31.72 3.17
C ASN A 648 12.43 -32.17 3.12
N GLN A 649 13.40 -31.55 3.83
CA GLN A 649 14.78 -32.08 3.86
C GLN A 649 15.59 -31.93 5.17
N GLN A 650 15.91 -33.07 5.81
CA GLN A 650 17.30 -33.53 6.08
C GLN A 650 17.40 -35.05 6.23
N HIS A 651 18.11 -35.74 5.34
CA HIS A 651 18.42 -37.17 5.45
C HIS A 651 19.07 -37.53 6.81
N THR A 652 18.45 -38.42 7.59
CA THR A 652 19.15 -39.25 8.60
C THR A 652 18.93 -40.73 8.28
N TYR A 653 20.02 -41.49 8.15
CA TYR A 653 19.97 -42.96 8.01
C TYR A 653 19.83 -43.58 9.39
N ALA A 654 18.86 -44.47 9.57
CA ALA A 654 18.59 -45.09 10.88
C ALA A 654 19.72 -46.00 11.39
N THR A 655 20.59 -46.53 10.52
CA THR A 655 21.78 -47.30 10.92
C THR A 655 22.80 -47.39 9.78
N TRP A 656 24.05 -47.02 10.07
CA TRP A 656 25.25 -47.46 9.35
C TRP A 656 26.35 -47.64 10.42
N PRO A 657 27.27 -48.65 10.38
CA PRO A 657 27.63 -49.60 9.32
C PRO A 657 27.38 -51.08 9.67
N SER A 658 26.86 -51.84 8.70
CA SER A 658 27.37 -53.18 8.44
C SER A 658 27.62 -53.27 6.93
N GLY A 659 28.85 -53.57 6.51
CA GLY A 659 29.32 -53.39 5.12
C GLY A 659 28.70 -54.31 4.07
N LYS A 660 27.39 -54.23 3.85
CA LYS A 660 26.69 -54.79 2.68
C LYS A 660 25.92 -53.69 1.94
N PRO A 661 25.79 -53.77 0.59
CA PRO A 661 24.93 -52.85 -0.15
C PRO A 661 23.47 -53.06 0.24
N TYR A 662 22.76 -51.98 0.55
CA TYR A 662 21.31 -51.98 0.78
C TYR A 662 20.56 -52.25 -0.53
N THR A 663 19.47 -52.99 -0.45
CA THR A 663 18.52 -53.17 -1.54
C THR A 663 17.62 -51.92 -1.69
N GLU A 664 17.03 -51.70 -2.88
CA GLU A 664 16.11 -50.56 -3.11
C GLU A 664 14.95 -50.49 -2.09
N ALA A 665 14.52 -51.63 -1.54
CA ALA A 665 13.49 -51.72 -0.51
C ALA A 665 13.95 -51.24 0.89
N GLU A 666 15.26 -51.26 1.18
CA GLU A 666 15.84 -50.83 2.48
C GLU A 666 16.21 -49.33 2.47
N ILE A 667 16.55 -48.79 1.31
CA ILE A 667 16.73 -47.34 1.09
C ILE A 667 15.38 -46.62 1.26
N ALA A 668 14.29 -47.24 0.79
CA ALA A 668 12.94 -46.68 0.90
C ALA A 668 12.38 -46.64 2.34
N SER A 669 12.95 -47.38 3.30
CA SER A 669 12.39 -47.54 4.65
C SER A 669 13.16 -46.86 5.79
N SER A 670 14.32 -46.22 5.52
CA SER A 670 15.27 -45.74 6.55
C SER A 670 15.57 -44.24 6.56
N SER A 671 14.85 -43.42 5.78
CA SER A 671 15.04 -41.97 5.66
C SER A 671 14.13 -41.20 6.63
N LYS A 672 14.70 -40.55 7.66
CA LYS A 672 13.97 -39.51 8.43
C LYS A 672 14.47 -38.13 7.99
N PHE A 673 13.60 -37.37 7.32
CA PHE A 673 13.83 -35.99 6.92
C PHE A 673 13.58 -35.02 8.10
N ASP A 674 14.53 -34.14 8.46
CA ASP A 674 14.17 -32.98 9.30
C ASP A 674 13.22 -32.07 8.53
N ARG A 675 12.13 -31.65 9.16
CA ARG A 675 11.06 -30.86 8.55
C ARG A 675 10.89 -29.55 9.33
N PRO A 676 11.77 -28.55 9.14
CA PRO A 676 11.71 -27.29 9.88
C PRO A 676 10.32 -26.63 9.83
N GLY A 677 9.67 -26.63 8.67
CA GLY A 677 8.34 -26.05 8.59
C GLY A 677 7.22 -26.92 9.16
N GLN A 678 7.32 -28.25 9.17
CA GLN A 678 6.40 -29.09 9.96
C GLN A 678 6.54 -28.81 11.46
N ARG A 679 7.77 -28.60 11.96
CA ARG A 679 8.02 -28.22 13.36
C ARG A 679 7.39 -26.86 13.69
N ILE A 680 7.50 -25.91 12.78
CA ILE A 680 6.86 -24.59 12.89
C ILE A 680 5.33 -24.74 12.92
N ALA A 681 4.75 -25.52 12.01
CA ALA A 681 3.31 -25.78 11.95
C ALA A 681 2.79 -26.51 13.20
N ASP A 682 3.47 -27.55 13.66
CA ASP A 682 3.11 -28.26 14.89
C ASP A 682 3.22 -27.32 16.10
N PHE A 683 4.25 -26.48 16.16
CA PHE A 683 4.35 -25.50 17.25
C PHE A 683 3.25 -24.43 17.18
N ALA A 684 2.82 -24.04 15.98
CA ALA A 684 1.64 -23.21 15.79
C ALA A 684 0.39 -23.89 16.35
N VAL A 685 0.17 -25.17 16.03
CA VAL A 685 -0.95 -25.97 16.55
C VAL A 685 -0.91 -26.06 18.08
N LYS A 686 0.27 -26.31 18.68
CA LYS A 686 0.45 -26.31 20.14
C LYS A 686 0.08 -24.98 20.77
N ARG A 687 0.39 -23.87 20.11
CA ARG A 687 0.10 -22.51 20.56
C ARG A 687 -1.32 -22.05 20.23
N GLN A 688 -2.19 -22.93 19.74
CA GLN A 688 -3.53 -22.60 19.23
C GLN A 688 -3.49 -21.50 18.14
N GLY A 689 -2.39 -21.47 17.39
CA GLY A 689 -2.13 -20.55 16.30
C GLY A 689 -2.70 -21.03 14.96
N GLY A 690 -2.41 -20.27 13.91
CA GLY A 690 -2.85 -20.56 12.56
C GLY A 690 -3.01 -19.32 11.70
N MET A 691 -3.83 -19.44 10.66
CA MET A 691 -4.22 -18.35 9.78
C MET A 691 -5.68 -17.96 10.01
N LEU A 692 -6.02 -16.68 9.90
CA LEU A 692 -7.38 -16.18 9.84
C LEU A 692 -7.65 -15.54 8.48
N VAL A 693 -8.73 -15.95 7.82
CA VAL A 693 -9.19 -15.36 6.56
C VAL A 693 -10.39 -14.46 6.82
N VAL A 694 -10.25 -13.20 6.44
CA VAL A 694 -11.30 -12.18 6.52
C VAL A 694 -12.12 -12.17 5.25
N ALA A 695 -13.44 -12.02 5.36
CA ALA A 695 -14.31 -11.95 4.20
C ALA A 695 -14.05 -10.71 3.34
N GLU A 696 -14.47 -10.79 2.07
CA GLU A 696 -14.51 -9.63 1.18
C GLU A 696 -15.35 -8.51 1.79
N GLY A 697 -14.85 -7.28 1.72
CA GLY A 697 -15.52 -6.13 2.29
C GLY A 697 -15.55 -6.12 3.83
N GLN A 698 -14.75 -6.95 4.49
CA GLN A 698 -14.46 -6.83 5.91
C GLN A 698 -13.01 -6.41 6.13
N HIS A 699 -12.74 -5.80 7.28
CA HIS A 699 -11.44 -5.25 7.62
C HIS A 699 -10.80 -6.02 8.78
N ALA A 700 -9.46 -6.12 8.83
CA ALA A 700 -8.74 -6.85 9.87
C ALA A 700 -9.14 -6.44 11.31
N ASN A 701 -9.29 -5.13 11.55
CA ASN A 701 -9.78 -4.55 12.83
C ASN A 701 -11.29 -4.71 13.12
N GLN A 702 -12.09 -5.22 12.18
CA GLN A 702 -13.48 -5.62 12.46
C GLN A 702 -13.54 -6.99 13.17
N GLN A 703 -12.44 -7.70 13.32
CA GLN A 703 -12.45 -8.95 14.09
C GLN A 703 -12.58 -8.67 15.58
N ALA A 704 -13.50 -9.38 16.25
CA ALA A 704 -13.92 -9.13 17.64
C ALA A 704 -12.73 -8.92 18.60
N GLU A 705 -11.71 -9.77 18.54
CA GLU A 705 -10.53 -9.71 19.41
C GLU A 705 -9.55 -8.55 19.11
N ARG A 706 -9.61 -7.99 17.89
CA ARG A 706 -8.72 -6.90 17.44
C ARG A 706 -9.34 -5.52 17.65
N ARG A 707 -10.64 -5.47 17.92
CA ARG A 707 -11.43 -4.24 18.13
C ARG A 707 -10.85 -3.31 19.20
N GLY A 708 -10.22 -3.86 20.23
CA GLY A 708 -9.61 -3.10 21.33
C GLY A 708 -8.16 -2.62 21.11
N GLN A 709 -7.47 -2.99 20.02
CA GLN A 709 -6.03 -2.77 19.87
C GLN A 709 -5.61 -1.36 19.44
N GLN A 710 -6.53 -0.51 18.91
CA GLN A 710 -6.19 0.80 18.32
C GLN A 710 -6.79 2.02 19.05
N SER A 711 -7.26 1.85 20.29
CA SER A 711 -7.73 2.91 21.23
C SER A 711 -8.02 4.29 20.61
N GLY A 712 -9.18 4.44 19.97
CA GLY A 712 -9.67 5.72 19.43
C GLY A 712 -9.19 6.13 18.03
N ASN A 713 -8.12 5.53 17.49
CA ASN A 713 -7.56 5.86 16.16
C ASN A 713 -8.01 4.93 15.03
N TYR A 714 -9.11 4.19 15.21
CA TYR A 714 -9.50 3.08 14.32
C TYR A 714 -9.69 3.47 12.85
N HIS A 715 -10.12 4.71 12.56
CA HIS A 715 -10.28 5.24 11.20
C HIS A 715 -8.95 5.32 10.42
N SER A 716 -7.85 5.62 11.11
CA SER A 716 -6.50 5.58 10.49
C SER A 716 -6.06 4.15 10.16
N SER A 717 -6.72 3.16 10.75
CA SER A 717 -6.39 1.75 10.67
C SER A 717 -7.38 0.96 9.82
N LEU A 718 -8.38 1.57 9.16
CA LEU A 718 -9.30 0.95 8.19
C LEU A 718 -8.61 0.52 6.88
N TYR A 719 -7.32 0.82 6.76
CA TYR A 719 -6.50 0.47 5.62
C TYR A 719 -5.93 -0.96 5.68
N VAL A 720 -5.83 -1.56 6.87
CA VAL A 720 -5.09 -2.80 7.15
C VAL A 720 -5.82 -4.07 6.67
N GLU A 721 -5.29 -4.75 5.65
CA GLU A 721 -5.90 -5.99 5.13
C GLU A 721 -5.50 -7.25 5.94
N GLY A 722 -4.48 -7.17 6.81
CA GLY A 722 -3.95 -8.32 7.55
C GLY A 722 -3.09 -7.91 8.74
N TRP A 723 -2.78 -8.88 9.61
CA TRP A 723 -1.93 -8.70 10.80
C TRP A 723 -1.08 -9.93 11.04
N GLY A 724 0.14 -9.70 11.52
CA GLY A 724 1.06 -10.74 11.94
C GLY A 724 0.79 -11.25 13.36
N GLY A 725 1.49 -12.33 13.73
CA GLY A 725 1.52 -12.87 15.08
C GLY A 725 1.12 -14.35 15.17
N ASN A 726 0.78 -14.80 16.38
CA ASN A 726 0.38 -16.20 16.63
C ASN A 726 -0.87 -16.64 15.87
N ILE A 727 -1.72 -15.73 15.42
CA ILE A 727 -2.70 -16.00 14.38
C ILE A 727 -2.54 -14.86 13.40
N PHE A 728 -1.91 -15.16 12.28
CA PHE A 728 -1.73 -14.19 11.22
C PHE A 728 -2.99 -14.14 10.35
N GLN A 729 -3.23 -13.01 9.71
CA GLN A 729 -4.50 -12.72 9.07
C GLN A 729 -4.30 -12.21 7.66
N ASP A 730 -5.19 -12.61 6.75
CA ASP A 730 -5.28 -12.06 5.40
C ASP A 730 -6.75 -11.97 4.95
N GLN A 731 -7.02 -11.20 3.90
CA GLN A 731 -8.34 -11.05 3.29
C GLN A 731 -8.56 -12.01 2.11
N ALA A 732 -9.80 -12.49 1.95
CA ALA A 732 -10.20 -13.36 0.85
C ALA A 732 -9.83 -12.81 -0.55
N ASN A 733 -9.94 -11.48 -0.75
CA ASN A 733 -9.58 -10.82 -2.01
C ASN A 733 -8.08 -10.84 -2.29
N ASN A 734 -7.25 -10.76 -1.25
CA ASN A 734 -5.80 -10.86 -1.40
C ASN A 734 -5.39 -12.31 -1.72
N ILE A 735 -6.00 -13.29 -1.02
CA ILE A 735 -5.80 -14.73 -1.23
C ILE A 735 -6.16 -15.17 -2.65
N THR A 736 -7.27 -14.66 -3.18
CA THR A 736 -7.70 -14.94 -4.57
C THR A 736 -7.00 -14.08 -5.62
N ARG A 737 -6.12 -13.17 -5.20
CA ARG A 737 -5.45 -12.16 -6.04
C ARG A 737 -6.44 -11.39 -6.93
N ASP A 738 -7.56 -10.94 -6.35
CA ASP A 738 -8.46 -10.04 -7.03
C ASP A 738 -7.90 -8.61 -7.04
N TYR A 739 -7.14 -8.27 -8.10
CA TYR A 739 -6.54 -6.95 -8.31
C TYR A 739 -7.54 -5.79 -8.45
N LYS A 740 -8.84 -6.06 -8.55
CA LYS A 740 -9.89 -5.04 -8.48
C LYS A 740 -10.25 -4.67 -7.04
N MET A 741 -10.10 -5.60 -6.11
CA MET A 741 -10.57 -5.42 -4.73
C MET A 741 -9.45 -5.37 -3.69
N THR A 742 -8.31 -6.06 -3.91
CA THR A 742 -7.18 -5.99 -2.98
C THR A 742 -6.39 -4.69 -3.12
N ARG A 743 -5.95 -4.14 -1.98
CA ARG A 743 -5.06 -2.96 -1.91
C ARG A 743 -3.61 -3.34 -2.05
N TYR A 744 -3.21 -4.53 -1.60
CA TYR A 744 -1.85 -5.03 -1.75
C TYR A 744 -1.67 -5.61 -3.15
N LYS A 745 -1.76 -4.76 -4.18
CA LYS A 745 -1.56 -5.16 -5.58
C LYS A 745 -0.11 -5.59 -5.84
N ASN A 746 0.82 -5.02 -5.07
CA ASN A 746 2.25 -5.16 -5.24
C ASN A 746 2.87 -6.19 -4.27
N GLU A 747 2.08 -6.74 -3.35
CA GLU A 747 2.54 -7.68 -2.34
C GLU A 747 1.49 -8.77 -2.12
N PHE A 748 1.90 -10.02 -1.89
CA PHE A 748 0.97 -11.04 -1.41
C PHE A 748 1.02 -11.10 0.12
N LEU A 749 -0.05 -10.63 0.75
CA LEU A 749 -0.10 -10.36 2.18
C LEU A 749 -0.07 -11.64 3.00
N LEU A 750 -0.65 -12.75 2.50
CA LEU A 750 -0.53 -14.08 3.11
C LEU A 750 0.92 -14.44 3.45
N TYR A 751 1.87 -14.18 2.55
CA TYR A 751 3.28 -14.49 2.79
C TYR A 751 3.98 -13.46 3.67
N HIS A 752 3.57 -12.19 3.59
CA HIS A 752 4.06 -11.15 4.50
C HIS A 752 3.65 -11.48 5.94
N GLU A 753 2.35 -11.54 6.21
CA GLU A 753 1.79 -11.80 7.53
C GLU A 753 2.08 -13.23 7.99
N GLY A 754 2.13 -14.18 7.06
CA GLY A 754 2.61 -15.54 7.30
C GLY A 754 4.06 -15.58 7.75
N GLY A 755 4.92 -14.69 7.23
CA GLY A 755 6.30 -14.53 7.70
C GLY A 755 6.36 -14.02 9.16
N HIS A 756 5.51 -13.05 9.54
CA HIS A 756 5.33 -12.68 10.95
C HIS A 756 4.83 -13.85 11.81
N GLY A 757 3.96 -14.70 11.27
CA GLY A 757 3.51 -15.94 11.89
C GLY A 757 4.65 -16.93 12.13
N ILE A 758 5.45 -17.23 11.09
CA ILE A 758 6.64 -18.08 11.17
C ILE A 758 7.59 -17.55 12.24
N ASP A 759 7.82 -16.24 12.26
CA ASP A 759 8.69 -15.60 13.23
C ASP A 759 8.21 -15.80 14.68
N SER A 760 6.88 -15.74 14.89
CA SER A 760 6.23 -15.94 16.19
C SER A 760 6.39 -17.37 16.73
N TYR A 761 6.55 -18.36 15.85
CA TYR A 761 6.64 -19.78 16.23
C TYR A 761 8.07 -20.33 16.30
N THR A 762 9.09 -19.52 16.09
CA THR A 762 10.49 -20.01 16.03
C THR A 762 11.31 -19.70 17.29
N GLY A 763 10.74 -19.04 18.31
CA GLY A 763 11.47 -18.66 19.53
C GLY A 763 12.09 -19.81 20.33
N ALA A 764 12.77 -19.50 21.44
CA ALA A 764 13.58 -20.45 22.22
C ALA A 764 12.83 -21.70 22.76
N THR A 765 11.50 -21.63 22.87
CA THR A 765 10.65 -22.75 23.33
C THR A 765 9.99 -23.51 22.19
N SER A 766 10.31 -23.18 20.93
CA SER A 766 9.72 -23.81 19.74
C SER A 766 10.30 -25.19 19.45
N TYR A 767 9.70 -25.86 18.47
CA TYR A 767 10.25 -27.09 17.90
C TYR A 767 11.37 -26.85 16.88
N ALA A 768 11.67 -25.59 16.54
CA ALA A 768 12.71 -25.19 15.59
C ALA A 768 13.50 -23.93 16.04
N PRO A 769 14.05 -23.89 17.27
CA PRO A 769 14.64 -22.67 17.85
C PRO A 769 15.87 -22.15 17.09
N TRP A 770 16.55 -23.01 16.33
CA TRP A 770 17.67 -22.62 15.48
C TRP A 770 17.26 -21.73 14.29
N VAL A 771 15.99 -21.79 13.86
CA VAL A 771 15.47 -20.93 12.78
C VAL A 771 15.48 -19.48 13.24
N TYR A 772 15.01 -19.22 14.46
CA TYR A 772 15.05 -17.89 15.08
C TYR A 772 16.46 -17.35 15.20
N THR A 773 17.42 -18.19 15.64
CA THR A 773 18.84 -17.78 15.72
C THR A 773 19.39 -17.40 14.35
N ASN A 774 19.18 -18.24 13.32
CA ASN A 774 19.67 -17.97 11.96
C ASN A 774 19.10 -16.66 11.40
N ILE A 775 17.80 -16.43 11.59
CA ILE A 775 17.10 -15.22 11.15
C ILE A 775 17.65 -13.99 11.89
N THR A 776 17.82 -14.09 13.21
CA THR A 776 18.31 -12.99 14.05
C THR A 776 19.72 -12.60 13.61
N SER A 777 20.62 -13.56 13.43
CA SER A 777 21.98 -13.30 12.93
C SER A 777 21.97 -12.66 11.54
N ALA A 778 21.08 -13.09 10.64
CA ALA A 778 20.97 -12.51 9.30
C ALA A 778 20.45 -11.06 9.35
N HIS A 779 19.41 -10.80 10.15
CA HIS A 779 18.86 -9.47 10.39
C HIS A 779 19.89 -8.51 10.98
N ASP A 780 20.62 -8.93 12.01
CA ASP A 780 21.64 -8.10 12.66
C ASP A 780 22.79 -7.79 11.69
N THR A 781 23.20 -8.78 10.88
CA THR A 781 24.18 -8.58 9.81
C THR A 781 23.69 -7.60 8.74
N ALA A 782 22.39 -7.64 8.40
CA ALA A 782 21.79 -6.72 7.45
C ALA A 782 21.66 -5.29 8.01
N ARG A 783 21.54 -5.12 9.33
CA ARG A 783 21.43 -3.82 10.01
C ARG A 783 22.76 -3.13 10.30
N SER A 784 23.88 -3.84 10.27
CA SER A 784 25.19 -3.26 10.57
C SER A 784 25.48 -2.06 9.66
N GLU A 785 26.14 -1.02 10.16
CA GLU A 785 26.34 0.24 9.42
C GLU A 785 27.06 0.03 8.07
N GLU A 786 27.91 -1.00 8.00
CA GLU A 786 28.68 -1.41 6.83
C GLU A 786 27.82 -2.06 5.72
N ASN A 787 26.68 -2.65 6.09
CA ASN A 787 25.81 -3.43 5.21
C ASN A 787 24.42 -2.78 5.00
N GLY A 788 23.89 -2.16 6.05
CA GLY A 788 22.50 -1.71 6.20
C GLY A 788 22.16 -0.41 5.49
N ARG A 789 23.14 0.45 5.17
CA ARG A 789 22.93 1.69 4.39
C ARG A 789 22.26 1.47 3.01
N ARG A 790 22.14 0.23 2.54
CA ARG A 790 21.48 -0.18 1.29
C ARG A 790 19.94 -0.31 1.42
N TYR A 791 19.41 -0.33 2.64
CA TYR A 791 17.99 -0.57 2.94
C TYR A 791 17.24 0.65 3.48
N TYR A 792 17.88 1.81 3.60
CA TYR A 792 17.29 3.01 4.17
C TYR A 792 16.86 3.99 3.07
N ASP A 793 15.68 4.58 3.22
CA ASP A 793 15.21 5.70 2.39
C ASP A 793 15.94 7.02 2.71
N GLU A 794 15.54 8.12 2.05
CA GLU A 794 16.07 9.47 2.28
C GLU A 794 15.83 10.01 3.71
N ASN A 795 14.92 9.39 4.47
CA ASN A 795 14.58 9.72 5.85
C ASN A 795 15.22 8.76 6.86
N ASN A 796 16.12 7.88 6.39
CA ASN A 796 16.76 6.85 7.19
C ASN A 796 15.76 5.83 7.78
N VAL A 797 14.66 5.58 7.07
CA VAL A 797 13.62 4.60 7.38
C VAL A 797 13.81 3.40 6.46
N GLY A 798 14.20 2.25 7.04
CA GLY A 798 14.23 0.98 6.33
C GLY A 798 13.16 0.08 6.90
N ALA A 799 11.93 0.10 6.36
CA ALA A 799 10.82 -0.67 6.92
C ALA A 799 11.15 -2.16 7.03
N TYR A 800 11.84 -2.71 6.03
CA TYR A 800 12.40 -4.07 6.03
C TYR A 800 13.34 -4.39 7.21
N LEU A 801 14.13 -3.41 7.67
CA LEU A 801 15.10 -3.58 8.76
C LEU A 801 14.64 -2.97 10.09
N SER A 802 13.44 -2.40 10.12
CA SER A 802 12.91 -1.70 11.28
C SER A 802 12.80 -2.63 12.50
N SER A 803 12.44 -3.89 12.25
CA SER A 803 12.41 -4.97 13.23
C SER A 803 12.71 -6.32 12.58
N ARG A 804 13.08 -7.30 13.42
CA ARG A 804 13.27 -8.70 13.00
C ARG A 804 11.99 -9.30 12.39
N GLY A 805 10.83 -8.92 12.90
CA GLY A 805 9.54 -9.37 12.36
C GLY A 805 9.36 -8.90 10.91
N GLU A 806 9.54 -7.59 10.67
CA GLU A 806 9.46 -7.01 9.31
C GLU A 806 10.50 -7.57 8.34
N TYR A 807 11.67 -7.95 8.86
CA TYR A 807 12.71 -8.62 8.09
C TYR A 807 12.27 -10.02 7.61
N VAL A 808 11.63 -10.80 8.47
CA VAL A 808 11.12 -12.13 8.10
C VAL A 808 9.90 -12.03 7.20
N SER A 809 8.95 -11.14 7.50
CA SER A 809 7.72 -10.97 6.72
C SER A 809 8.03 -10.62 5.28
N THR A 810 8.80 -9.55 5.07
CA THR A 810 9.16 -9.09 3.74
C THR A 810 10.19 -10.03 3.09
N GLY A 811 11.10 -10.64 3.87
CA GLY A 811 12.01 -11.66 3.36
C GLY A 811 11.24 -12.86 2.78
N THR A 812 10.13 -13.24 3.42
CA THR A 812 9.24 -14.32 2.97
C THR A 812 8.55 -13.94 1.66
N THR A 813 8.16 -12.68 1.48
CA THR A 813 7.63 -12.21 0.19
C THR A 813 8.69 -12.23 -0.91
N TYR A 814 9.94 -11.84 -0.64
CA TYR A 814 11.03 -12.00 -1.63
C TYR A 814 11.31 -13.47 -1.94
N TRP A 815 11.29 -14.31 -0.92
CA TRP A 815 11.52 -15.74 -1.03
C TRP A 815 10.47 -16.39 -1.91
N HIS A 816 9.20 -16.05 -1.76
CA HIS A 816 8.16 -16.59 -2.63
C HIS A 816 7.98 -15.77 -3.92
N GLY A 817 8.77 -14.71 -4.15
CA GLY A 817 8.64 -13.84 -5.32
C GLY A 817 7.35 -13.00 -5.32
N THR A 818 6.77 -12.76 -4.16
CA THR A 818 5.44 -12.16 -3.98
C THR A 818 5.45 -10.66 -3.78
N MET A 819 6.62 -10.04 -3.86
CA MET A 819 6.83 -8.61 -3.83
C MET A 819 7.08 -8.08 -5.24
N ARG A 820 6.52 -6.91 -5.56
CA ARG A 820 6.80 -6.16 -6.78
C ARG A 820 7.86 -5.10 -6.52
N GLU A 821 8.76 -4.87 -7.48
CA GLU A 821 9.72 -3.76 -7.41
C GLU A 821 9.03 -2.39 -7.46
N SER A 822 9.62 -1.40 -6.80
CA SER A 822 9.25 0.00 -6.95
C SER A 822 9.54 0.55 -8.36
N LYS A 823 8.68 1.45 -8.86
CA LYS A 823 8.79 1.99 -10.24
C LYS A 823 10.04 2.82 -10.49
N ASP A 824 10.57 3.46 -9.47
CA ASP A 824 11.78 4.29 -9.52
C ASP A 824 12.98 3.62 -8.85
N GLY A 825 12.85 2.34 -8.46
CA GLY A 825 13.93 1.57 -7.83
C GLY A 825 14.35 2.13 -6.47
N THR A 826 13.53 3.00 -5.87
CA THR A 826 13.75 3.54 -4.53
C THR A 826 13.16 2.62 -3.47
N ASN A 827 13.70 2.72 -2.25
CA ASN A 827 13.04 2.22 -1.06
C ASN A 827 12.36 3.42 -0.40
N ASP A 828 11.06 3.37 -0.20
CA ASP A 828 10.25 4.46 0.36
C ASP A 828 9.67 4.13 1.74
N GLY A 829 10.18 3.07 2.38
CA GLY A 829 9.67 2.58 3.66
C GLY A 829 8.42 1.70 3.54
N THR A 830 7.99 1.32 2.34
CA THR A 830 7.04 0.20 2.16
C THR A 830 7.46 -0.65 0.96
N TRP A 831 8.12 -0.06 -0.02
CA TRP A 831 8.53 -0.70 -1.27
C TRP A 831 10.04 -0.88 -1.32
N VAL A 832 10.48 -1.89 -2.08
CA VAL A 832 11.90 -2.21 -2.19
C VAL A 832 12.33 -2.49 -3.64
N PRO A 833 13.62 -2.33 -3.97
CA PRO A 833 14.18 -2.72 -5.26
C PRO A 833 14.44 -4.24 -5.35
N VAL A 834 13.81 -5.06 -4.52
CA VAL A 834 13.98 -6.51 -4.44
C VAL A 834 12.62 -7.17 -4.61
N SER A 835 12.49 -8.05 -5.58
CA SER A 835 11.23 -8.73 -5.94
C SER A 835 11.34 -10.25 -5.99
N ASN A 836 12.55 -10.80 -5.98
CA ASN A 836 12.78 -12.22 -6.15
C ASN A 836 13.98 -12.75 -5.35
N ARG A 837 14.07 -14.07 -5.24
CA ARG A 837 15.14 -14.81 -4.56
C ARG A 837 16.55 -14.45 -5.05
N TRP A 838 16.71 -14.11 -6.32
CA TRP A 838 18.02 -13.80 -6.90
C TRP A 838 18.52 -12.42 -6.49
N GLU A 839 17.66 -11.41 -6.58
CA GLU A 839 17.90 -10.10 -6.01
C GLU A 839 18.12 -10.21 -4.51
N PHE A 840 17.30 -11.01 -3.82
CA PHE A 840 17.44 -11.24 -2.38
C PHE A 840 18.80 -11.85 -2.03
N TYR A 841 19.27 -12.89 -2.73
CA TYR A 841 20.61 -13.46 -2.54
C TYR A 841 21.74 -12.45 -2.74
N ARG A 842 21.61 -11.54 -3.72
CA ARG A 842 22.64 -10.54 -4.01
C ARG A 842 22.60 -9.36 -3.04
N TYR A 843 21.41 -9.00 -2.57
CA TYR A 843 21.16 -7.85 -1.70
C TYR A 843 21.35 -8.21 -0.21
N ASP A 844 20.96 -9.44 0.17
CA ASP A 844 21.08 -10.05 1.49
C ASP A 844 21.40 -11.56 1.41
N PRO A 845 22.66 -11.94 1.16
CA PRO A 845 23.04 -13.34 1.06
C PRO A 845 22.81 -14.12 2.38
N TRP A 846 22.79 -13.47 3.53
CA TRP A 846 22.56 -14.13 4.82
C TRP A 846 21.09 -14.34 5.10
N GLY A 847 20.24 -13.36 4.79
CA GLY A 847 18.79 -13.51 4.80
C GLY A 847 18.34 -14.62 3.87
N PHE A 848 18.88 -14.64 2.65
CA PHE A 848 18.62 -15.70 1.70
C PHE A 848 18.95 -17.10 2.27
N GLU A 849 20.14 -17.28 2.87
CA GLU A 849 20.52 -18.57 3.45
C GLU A 849 19.72 -18.92 4.72
N ALA A 850 19.30 -17.93 5.51
CA ALA A 850 18.44 -18.15 6.67
C ALA A 850 17.04 -18.61 6.25
N LEU A 851 16.41 -17.93 5.28
CA LEU A 851 15.08 -18.28 4.77
C LEU A 851 15.11 -19.57 3.96
N LYS A 852 16.18 -19.86 3.22
CA LYS A 852 16.40 -21.16 2.59
C LYS A 852 16.34 -22.30 3.60
N ARG A 853 17.02 -22.18 4.74
CA ARG A 853 16.97 -23.24 5.76
C ARG A 853 15.56 -23.44 6.36
N ALA A 854 14.75 -22.39 6.40
CA ALA A 854 13.39 -22.46 6.92
C ALA A 854 12.37 -22.96 5.87
N LEU A 855 12.42 -22.43 4.66
CA LEU A 855 11.34 -22.47 3.67
C LEU A 855 11.66 -23.30 2.40
N TRP A 856 12.83 -23.92 2.31
CA TRP A 856 13.26 -24.63 1.10
C TRP A 856 12.52 -25.96 0.89
N THR A 857 11.72 -26.11 -0.15
CA THR A 857 10.96 -27.35 -0.40
C THR A 857 11.70 -28.42 -1.19
N GLY A 858 12.92 -28.15 -1.68
CA GLY A 858 13.68 -29.07 -2.54
C GLY A 858 13.68 -28.70 -4.02
N ASP A 859 12.86 -27.74 -4.43
CA ASP A 859 12.69 -27.36 -5.84
C ASP A 859 13.76 -26.35 -6.30
N LEU A 860 14.79 -26.82 -6.98
CA LEU A 860 15.41 -26.08 -8.08
C LEU A 860 14.68 -26.59 -9.33
N GLY A 861 13.71 -25.84 -9.87
CA GLY A 861 12.70 -26.28 -10.86
C GLY A 861 13.17 -26.83 -12.21
N LEU A 862 14.04 -27.85 -12.25
CA LEU A 862 14.34 -28.66 -13.43
C LEU A 862 13.37 -29.85 -13.45
N TRP A 863 12.30 -29.75 -14.22
CA TRP A 863 11.40 -30.87 -14.49
C TRP A 863 12.15 -32.02 -15.19
N TYR A 864 12.13 -33.21 -14.58
CA TYR A 864 12.26 -34.47 -15.30
C TYR A 864 11.10 -35.39 -14.89
N GLU A 865 10.54 -36.04 -15.89
CA GLU A 865 9.36 -36.92 -15.86
C GLU A 865 9.18 -37.70 -14.53
N ASN A 866 8.12 -37.38 -13.79
CA ASN A 866 7.50 -38.20 -12.75
C ASN A 866 8.30 -38.52 -11.47
N LYS A 867 9.24 -37.67 -11.02
CA LYS A 867 10.00 -37.91 -9.76
C LYS A 867 10.15 -36.67 -8.88
N VAL A 868 9.07 -36.26 -8.21
CA VAL A 868 9.10 -35.23 -7.17
C VAL A 868 9.59 -35.85 -5.85
N GLY A 869 10.62 -35.27 -5.23
CA GLY A 869 11.11 -35.68 -3.90
C GLY A 869 12.08 -36.88 -3.87
N ASP A 870 12.65 -37.30 -5.00
CA ASP A 870 13.67 -38.37 -5.06
C ASP A 870 15.09 -37.82 -4.76
N PRO A 871 15.73 -38.17 -3.62
CA PRO A 871 17.06 -37.67 -3.24
C PRO A 871 18.20 -38.17 -4.15
N ALA A 872 17.95 -39.15 -5.04
CA ALA A 872 18.93 -39.56 -6.05
C ALA A 872 19.21 -38.43 -7.07
N TYR A 873 18.33 -37.42 -7.14
CA TYR A 873 18.43 -36.27 -8.04
C TYR A 873 18.77 -34.99 -7.27
N ARG A 874 19.94 -34.96 -6.63
CA ARG A 874 20.51 -33.72 -6.07
C ARG A 874 20.70 -32.67 -7.17
N VAL A 875 20.18 -31.47 -6.96
CA VAL A 875 20.49 -30.29 -7.78
C VAL A 875 21.42 -29.40 -6.94
N LEU A 876 22.66 -29.06 -7.34
CA LEU A 876 23.34 -29.20 -8.62
C LEU A 876 23.72 -30.64 -8.96
N PRO A 877 23.32 -31.16 -10.13
CA PRO A 877 23.93 -32.37 -10.65
C PRO A 877 25.45 -32.15 -10.68
N SER A 878 26.27 -33.17 -10.39
CA SER A 878 27.71 -33.14 -10.72
C SER A 878 27.98 -32.78 -12.19
N ASP A 879 26.93 -32.86 -12.99
CA ASP A 879 26.86 -32.81 -14.42
C ASP A 879 26.20 -31.52 -14.91
N TRP A 880 25.97 -30.52 -14.04
CA TRP A 880 25.31 -29.27 -14.44
C TRP A 880 26.01 -28.53 -15.58
N LYS A 881 27.32 -28.74 -15.73
CA LYS A 881 28.14 -28.23 -16.85
C LYS A 881 27.78 -28.86 -18.21
N TYR A 882 26.98 -29.92 -18.25
CA TYR A 882 26.47 -30.49 -19.49
C TYR A 882 25.20 -29.77 -19.98
N LEU A 883 24.42 -29.16 -19.09
CA LEU A 883 23.23 -28.35 -19.43
C LEU A 883 23.58 -27.06 -20.21
N GLN A 884 24.83 -26.59 -20.11
CA GLN A 884 25.35 -25.46 -20.91
C GLN A 884 25.37 -25.75 -22.42
N ASN A 885 25.30 -27.04 -22.79
CA ASN A 885 25.45 -27.55 -24.14
C ASN A 885 24.16 -28.21 -24.68
N ASP A 886 23.06 -28.16 -23.95
CA ASP A 886 21.76 -28.66 -24.40
C ASP A 886 21.06 -27.61 -25.26
N ASP A 887 21.15 -27.74 -26.58
CA ASP A 887 20.60 -26.76 -27.54
C ASP A 887 19.06 -26.72 -27.55
N GLU A 888 18.38 -27.77 -27.10
CA GLU A 888 16.91 -27.83 -27.02
C GLU A 888 16.41 -27.13 -25.74
N LEU A 889 17.03 -27.41 -24.60
CA LEU A 889 16.80 -26.69 -23.34
C LEU A 889 17.14 -25.21 -23.48
N ASN A 890 18.33 -24.89 -24.02
CA ASN A 890 18.71 -23.50 -24.28
C ASN A 890 17.72 -22.81 -25.23
N ARG A 891 17.16 -23.51 -26.25
CA ARG A 891 16.08 -22.98 -27.12
C ARG A 891 14.76 -22.74 -26.37
N TYR A 892 14.32 -23.67 -25.53
CA TYR A 892 13.12 -23.50 -24.70
C TYR A 892 13.25 -22.32 -23.74
N LEU A 893 14.44 -22.15 -23.15
CA LEU A 893 14.81 -20.99 -22.32
C LEU A 893 14.91 -19.68 -23.12
N THR A 894 15.02 -19.74 -24.45
CA THR A 894 15.02 -18.56 -25.34
C THR A 894 13.62 -18.12 -25.75
N LEU A 895 12.58 -18.93 -25.54
CA LEU A 895 11.27 -18.73 -26.18
C LEU A 895 10.14 -18.68 -25.15
N ARG A 896 9.94 -17.50 -24.54
CA ARG A 896 8.62 -16.85 -24.28
C ARG A 896 8.69 -15.53 -23.52
N SER A 897 9.80 -15.21 -22.86
CA SER A 897 10.03 -13.90 -22.24
C SER A 897 11.17 -13.19 -22.98
N GLY A 898 10.86 -12.05 -23.60
CA GLY A 898 11.79 -11.25 -24.40
C GLY A 898 12.86 -10.53 -23.58
N LEU A 899 13.74 -11.26 -22.91
CA LEU A 899 14.80 -10.68 -22.06
C LEU A 899 15.99 -10.10 -22.85
N TYR A 900 16.11 -10.34 -24.16
CA TYR A 900 17.06 -9.62 -25.01
C TYR A 900 16.51 -9.47 -26.43
N GLY A 901 16.23 -8.24 -26.85
CA GLY A 901 15.74 -7.90 -28.19
C GLY A 901 16.72 -8.13 -29.36
N GLN A 902 17.67 -9.06 -29.26
CA GLN A 902 18.57 -9.45 -30.35
C GLN A 902 19.01 -10.94 -30.33
N GLY A 903 18.15 -11.88 -29.89
CA GLY A 903 18.42 -13.30 -30.09
C GLY A 903 19.68 -13.85 -29.41
N GLU A 904 20.25 -13.12 -28.44
CA GLU A 904 21.31 -13.64 -27.58
C GLU A 904 20.68 -14.52 -26.50
N THR A 905 21.08 -15.79 -26.51
CA THR A 905 20.62 -16.86 -25.63
C THR A 905 21.16 -16.61 -24.22
N VAL A 906 20.30 -16.54 -23.19
CA VAL A 906 20.77 -16.70 -21.81
C VAL A 906 21.15 -18.18 -21.65
N LYS A 907 22.43 -18.50 -21.89
CA LYS A 907 22.96 -19.83 -21.63
C LYS A 907 23.12 -20.02 -20.12
N ILE A 908 22.87 -21.23 -19.65
CA ILE A 908 23.27 -21.67 -18.30
C ILE A 908 24.81 -21.79 -18.32
N ASP A 909 25.54 -20.67 -18.28
CA ASP A 909 26.99 -20.62 -18.48
C ASP A 909 27.80 -20.64 -17.17
N SER A 910 27.12 -20.54 -16.04
CA SER A 910 27.73 -20.49 -14.71
C SER A 910 26.82 -21.09 -13.64
N GLU A 911 27.43 -21.54 -12.55
CA GLU A 911 26.71 -22.06 -11.37
C GLU A 911 25.77 -21.01 -10.78
N ASN A 912 26.16 -19.73 -10.86
CA ASN A 912 25.34 -18.59 -10.47
C ASN A 912 24.12 -18.39 -11.39
N ALA A 913 24.24 -18.64 -12.70
CA ALA A 913 23.10 -18.60 -13.63
C ALA A 913 22.11 -19.75 -13.39
N LEU A 914 22.62 -20.91 -12.99
CA LEU A 914 21.81 -22.08 -12.64
C LEU A 914 21.10 -21.92 -11.28
N ILE A 915 21.77 -21.33 -10.28
CA ILE A 915 21.16 -20.95 -9.00
C ILE A 915 20.08 -19.88 -9.22
N ALA A 916 20.34 -18.87 -10.05
CA ALA A 916 19.34 -17.88 -10.43
C ALA A 916 18.10 -18.49 -11.10
N TRP A 917 18.28 -19.57 -11.88
CA TRP A 917 17.19 -20.25 -12.58
C TRP A 917 16.43 -21.27 -11.72
N GLY A 918 17.09 -21.98 -10.80
CA GLY A 918 16.37 -22.88 -9.88
C GLY A 918 15.71 -22.14 -8.72
N CYS A 919 16.00 -20.85 -8.51
CA CYS A 919 15.41 -20.01 -7.47
C CYS A 919 14.08 -19.36 -7.85
N THR A 920 13.38 -19.89 -8.84
CA THR A 920 12.08 -19.40 -9.32
C THR A 920 10.96 -20.41 -9.01
N VAL A 921 9.74 -19.91 -8.78
CA VAL A 921 8.60 -20.60 -8.15
C VAL A 921 7.35 -20.21 -8.95
N PHE A 922 6.38 -21.02 -9.41
CA PHE A 922 6.08 -22.47 -9.49
C PHE A 922 5.13 -22.66 -10.71
N GLU A 923 5.33 -23.68 -11.57
CA GLU A 923 4.25 -24.21 -12.43
C GLU A 923 3.31 -25.15 -11.66
N THR A 924 3.81 -25.78 -10.59
CA THR A 924 3.07 -26.73 -9.71
C THR A 924 1.96 -26.10 -8.88
N LEU A 925 1.87 -24.77 -8.86
CA LEU A 925 0.78 -24.02 -8.22
C LEU A 925 -0.51 -24.10 -9.01
N ARG A 926 -0.40 -24.09 -10.33
CA ARG A 926 -1.57 -24.19 -11.20
C ARG A 926 -1.96 -25.64 -11.41
N ASP A 927 -0.97 -26.52 -11.45
CA ASP A 927 -1.10 -27.94 -11.78
C ASP A 927 -0.51 -28.78 -10.63
N ASP A 928 -1.37 -29.35 -9.77
CA ASP A 928 -0.94 -30.20 -8.66
C ASP A 928 -0.20 -31.44 -9.22
N PRO A 929 1.11 -31.60 -8.92
CA PRO A 929 1.94 -32.63 -9.54
C PRO A 929 1.65 -34.04 -8.99
N TYR A 930 0.87 -34.17 -7.91
CA TYR A 930 0.57 -35.45 -7.28
C TYR A 930 -0.75 -36.05 -7.78
N ASN A 931 -1.68 -35.21 -8.24
CA ASN A 931 -2.99 -35.67 -8.73
C ASN A 931 -3.38 -35.07 -10.11
N ASN A 932 -2.48 -34.33 -10.76
CA ASN A 932 -2.70 -33.62 -12.02
C ASN A 932 -3.91 -32.64 -11.99
N TYR A 933 -4.31 -32.18 -10.81
CA TYR A 933 -5.41 -31.22 -10.66
C TYR A 933 -4.96 -29.83 -11.07
N HIS A 934 -5.54 -29.33 -12.16
CA HIS A 934 -5.41 -27.94 -12.55
C HIS A 934 -6.34 -27.08 -11.68
N ASN A 935 -5.81 -26.23 -10.81
CA ASN A 935 -6.62 -25.33 -9.98
C ASN A 935 -6.85 -24.00 -10.70
N PRO A 936 -8.05 -23.75 -11.28
CA PRO A 936 -8.33 -22.53 -12.02
C PRO A 936 -8.41 -21.27 -11.13
N LEU A 937 -8.48 -21.43 -9.81
CA LEU A 937 -8.53 -20.33 -8.84
C LEU A 937 -7.14 -19.82 -8.46
N ILE A 938 -6.08 -20.60 -8.72
CA ILE A 938 -4.70 -20.17 -8.49
C ILE A 938 -4.29 -19.28 -9.66
N LYS A 939 -4.38 -17.97 -9.43
CA LYS A 939 -4.00 -16.96 -10.42
C LYS A 939 -2.51 -16.61 -10.40
N TRP A 940 -1.69 -17.13 -9.45
CA TRP A 940 -0.32 -16.62 -9.23
C TRP A 940 0.62 -17.41 -8.28
N VAL A 941 1.95 -17.49 -8.61
CA VAL A 941 3.17 -17.00 -7.89
C VAL A 941 4.23 -16.62 -8.95
N SER A 942 4.94 -15.50 -8.79
CA SER A 942 5.75 -14.83 -9.81
C SER A 942 7.03 -15.59 -10.19
N TRP A 943 7.14 -15.89 -11.48
CA TRP A 943 8.39 -15.75 -12.22
C TRP A 943 8.41 -14.34 -12.82
N SER A 944 9.41 -13.55 -12.48
CA SER A 944 9.81 -12.38 -13.27
C SER A 944 8.69 -11.35 -13.48
N THR A 945 8.52 -10.42 -12.53
CA THR A 945 8.10 -9.08 -12.98
C THR A 945 9.09 -8.65 -14.05
N PRO A 946 8.67 -8.33 -15.29
CA PRO A 946 9.54 -7.63 -16.22
C PRO A 946 10.05 -6.41 -15.47
N MET A 947 11.37 -6.26 -15.44
CA MET A 947 11.98 -5.11 -14.78
C MET A 947 11.32 -3.85 -15.35
N ILE A 948 11.00 -2.87 -14.51
CA ILE A 948 10.75 -1.51 -15.03
C ILE A 948 12.02 -0.99 -15.75
N TYR A 949 13.17 -1.62 -15.48
CA TYR A 949 14.47 -1.41 -16.09
C TYR A 949 14.85 -2.40 -17.21
N ASP A 950 13.97 -3.32 -17.62
CA ASP A 950 14.14 -4.10 -18.87
C ASP A 950 13.85 -3.23 -20.10
N ILE A 951 13.61 -1.93 -19.87
CA ILE A 951 13.81 -0.86 -20.82
C ILE A 951 15.33 -0.63 -20.94
N THR A 952 15.94 -1.43 -21.81
CA THR A 952 17.32 -1.36 -22.30
C THR A 952 18.06 -0.03 -22.07
N VAL A 953 19.27 -0.13 -21.53
CA VAL A 953 20.33 0.89 -21.74
C VAL A 953 20.48 1.10 -23.24
N LYS A 954 20.32 2.35 -23.69
CA LYS A 954 20.55 2.84 -25.06
C LYS A 954 21.62 2.03 -25.80
N LYS A 955 21.22 1.25 -26.81
CA LYS A 955 22.01 1.10 -28.04
C LYS A 955 21.17 1.65 -29.18
N SER A 956 21.72 2.64 -29.86
CA SER A 956 21.13 3.46 -30.93
C SER A 956 20.81 2.70 -32.23
N SER A 957 20.66 1.37 -32.21
CA SER A 957 20.65 0.52 -33.42
C SER A 957 19.35 -0.25 -33.66
N ASN A 958 18.28 -0.04 -32.89
CA ASN A 958 17.00 -0.72 -33.12
C ASN A 958 15.84 0.29 -33.32
N PRO A 959 15.46 0.60 -34.58
CA PRO A 959 14.44 1.60 -34.91
C PRO A 959 12.98 1.10 -34.83
N GLU A 960 12.72 -0.16 -34.46
CA GLU A 960 11.35 -0.73 -34.39
C GLU A 960 10.80 -0.90 -32.95
N PHE A 961 11.60 -0.61 -31.91
CA PHE A 961 11.10 -0.50 -30.54
C PHE A 961 10.56 0.91 -30.28
N PRO A 962 9.41 1.08 -29.59
CA PRO A 962 8.88 2.41 -29.27
C PRO A 962 9.95 3.20 -28.52
N HIS A 963 10.45 4.25 -29.16
CA HIS A 963 11.41 5.17 -28.60
C HIS A 963 10.92 5.62 -27.23
N ASN A 964 11.72 5.38 -26.19
CA ASN A 964 11.55 6.12 -24.95
C ASN A 964 11.88 7.60 -25.25
N ASN A 965 10.86 8.41 -25.52
CA ASN A 965 11.02 9.87 -25.57
C ASN A 965 11.38 10.49 -24.20
N MET A 966 11.67 9.64 -23.21
CA MET A 966 12.32 9.98 -21.96
C MET A 966 13.77 10.42 -22.25
N GLY A 967 13.94 11.67 -22.67
CA GLY A 967 15.21 12.39 -22.69
C GLY A 967 15.81 12.54 -21.29
N PHE A 968 16.08 11.43 -20.61
CA PHE A 968 16.90 11.36 -19.41
C PHE A 968 18.31 11.86 -19.78
N LYS A 969 18.53 13.15 -19.62
CA LYS A 969 19.80 13.65 -19.13
C LYS A 969 19.75 13.39 -17.63
N GLY A 970 20.32 12.26 -17.19
CA GLY A 970 20.52 12.00 -15.78
C GLY A 970 21.12 13.25 -15.13
N GLY A 971 20.47 13.74 -14.09
CA GLY A 971 21.08 14.71 -13.19
C GLY A 971 22.43 14.19 -12.74
N VAL A 972 23.38 15.11 -12.57
CA VAL A 972 24.77 14.85 -12.22
C VAL A 972 24.87 13.80 -11.11
N LEU A 973 25.68 12.78 -11.36
CA LEU A 973 26.11 11.74 -10.42
C LEU A 973 26.56 12.39 -9.11
N TYR A 974 25.82 12.14 -8.02
CA TYR A 974 26.25 12.57 -6.70
C TYR A 974 27.03 11.43 -6.02
N TYR A 975 28.34 11.60 -5.99
CA TYR A 975 29.20 11.08 -4.94
C TYR A 975 29.63 12.30 -4.14
N PRO A 976 29.41 12.35 -2.83
CA PRO A 976 30.26 13.20 -2.03
C PRO A 976 31.06 12.31 -1.08
N ASP A 977 32.30 12.71 -0.84
CA ASP A 977 33.00 12.38 0.39
C ASP A 977 32.36 13.09 1.62
N ALA A 978 31.04 13.38 1.58
CA ALA A 978 30.33 14.14 2.61
C ALA A 978 29.47 13.25 3.49
N ALA A 979 29.43 13.61 4.78
CA ALA A 979 28.85 12.88 5.88
C ALA A 979 27.30 12.87 5.95
N GLU A 980 26.57 13.22 4.88
CA GLU A 980 25.10 13.20 4.90
C GLU A 980 24.47 12.48 3.68
N PRO A 981 23.38 11.70 3.88
CA PRO A 981 22.88 10.75 2.88
C PRO A 981 21.75 11.31 2.02
N ARG A 982 21.91 11.36 0.68
CA ARG A 982 20.79 11.34 -0.30
C ARG A 982 21.25 10.69 -1.61
N SER A 983 20.74 9.52 -1.97
CA SER A 983 21.01 8.86 -3.27
C SER A 983 19.82 8.02 -3.75
N PHE A 984 19.26 8.42 -4.90
CA PHE A 984 18.11 7.81 -5.60
C PHE A 984 18.52 6.87 -6.75
N LEU A 985 19.43 5.92 -6.53
CA LEU A 985 19.86 4.96 -7.57
C LEU A 985 20.03 3.54 -7.04
N ASN A 986 19.42 2.58 -7.76
CA ASN A 986 19.52 1.14 -7.54
C ASN A 986 21.01 0.71 -7.45
N PRO A 987 21.46 0.05 -6.35
CA PRO A 987 22.86 -0.36 -6.16
C PRO A 987 23.41 -1.31 -7.24
N PHE A 988 22.54 -2.02 -7.96
CA PHE A 988 22.92 -2.95 -9.03
C PHE A 988 23.32 -2.26 -10.34
N LEU A 989 22.98 -0.99 -10.53
CA LEU A 989 23.33 -0.21 -11.74
C LEU A 989 24.70 0.48 -11.64
N ARG A 990 25.47 0.21 -10.58
CA ARG A 990 26.80 0.78 -10.36
C ARG A 990 27.87 -0.05 -11.08
N PRO A 991 28.81 0.56 -11.84
CA PRO A 991 30.02 -0.12 -12.27
C PRO A 991 30.78 -0.66 -11.04
N GLY A 992 30.91 -1.98 -10.92
CA GLY A 992 31.51 -2.68 -9.76
C GLY A 992 30.55 -3.52 -8.91
N GLY A 993 29.23 -3.40 -9.12
CA GLY A 993 28.21 -4.19 -8.41
C GLY A 993 28.12 -3.92 -6.90
N VAL A 994 27.30 -4.70 -6.21
CA VAL A 994 27.16 -4.66 -4.75
C VAL A 994 28.39 -5.35 -4.13
N LYS A 995 29.22 -4.61 -3.37
CA LYS A 995 30.36 -5.20 -2.65
C LYS A 995 29.84 -6.23 -1.64
N ARG A 996 30.52 -7.40 -1.57
CA ARG A 996 30.24 -8.39 -0.52
C ARG A 996 30.32 -7.72 0.85
N PRO A 997 29.41 -8.04 1.77
CA PRO A 997 29.28 -7.25 2.97
C PRO A 997 30.36 -7.71 3.98
N VAL A 998 30.84 -6.79 4.80
CA VAL A 998 32.03 -6.95 5.67
C VAL A 998 31.57 -6.86 7.12
N ARG A 999 32.26 -7.57 8.01
CA ARG A 999 31.95 -7.63 9.44
C ARG A 999 32.72 -6.51 10.16
N THR A 1000 32.09 -5.90 11.16
CA THR A 1000 32.75 -4.87 11.96
C THR A 1000 33.90 -5.46 12.78
N ALA A 1001 34.84 -4.63 13.23
CA ALA A 1001 35.93 -5.08 14.10
C ALA A 1001 35.43 -5.65 15.44
N GLU A 1002 34.26 -5.21 15.90
CA GLU A 1002 33.61 -5.69 17.11
C GLU A 1002 32.94 -7.06 16.87
N GLU A 1003 32.33 -7.27 15.71
CA GLU A 1003 31.82 -8.59 15.28
C GLU A 1003 32.97 -9.58 15.01
N GLU A 1004 34.08 -9.14 14.43
CA GLU A 1004 35.31 -9.93 14.29
C GLU A 1004 35.92 -10.28 15.66
N ALA A 1005 35.84 -9.38 16.64
CA ALA A 1005 36.29 -9.65 18.00
C ALA A 1005 35.40 -10.67 18.74
N LEU A 1006 34.07 -10.63 18.53
CA LEU A 1006 33.13 -11.62 19.07
C LEU A 1006 33.33 -13.03 18.48
N LEU A 1007 33.81 -13.10 17.25
CA LEU A 1007 34.12 -14.34 16.54
C LEU A 1007 35.60 -14.76 16.68
N ALA A 1008 36.42 -13.98 17.38
CA ALA A 1008 37.84 -14.25 17.48
C ALA A 1008 38.09 -15.60 18.17
N PRO A 1009 39.02 -16.43 17.64
CA PRO A 1009 39.30 -17.74 18.21
C PRO A 1009 39.88 -17.60 19.62
N VAL A 1010 39.28 -18.28 20.59
CA VAL A 1010 39.76 -18.29 21.98
C VAL A 1010 40.97 -19.21 22.08
N SER A 1011 42.04 -18.69 22.69
CA SER A 1011 43.26 -19.46 22.96
C SER A 1011 43.19 -20.12 24.33
N GLY A 1012 43.49 -21.41 24.39
CA GLY A 1012 43.44 -22.18 25.63
C GLY A 1012 43.97 -23.59 25.46
N LYS A 1013 44.01 -24.32 26.57
CA LYS A 1013 44.41 -25.73 26.61
C LYS A 1013 43.19 -26.62 26.75
N ALA A 1014 43.08 -27.59 25.86
CA ALA A 1014 42.02 -28.60 25.91
C ALA A 1014 42.55 -29.91 26.54
N ALA A 1015 41.71 -30.61 27.31
CA ALA A 1015 42.03 -31.89 27.96
C ALA A 1015 40.77 -32.75 28.16
N ASN A 1016 40.95 -34.02 28.55
CA ASN A 1016 39.87 -34.90 29.02
C ASN A 1016 38.62 -34.98 28.11
N LEU A 1017 38.85 -35.22 26.81
CA LEU A 1017 37.76 -35.45 25.85
C LEU A 1017 37.03 -36.75 26.18
N SER A 1018 35.71 -36.68 26.25
CA SER A 1018 34.79 -37.80 26.46
C SER A 1018 33.49 -37.56 25.68
N LEU A 1019 32.60 -38.54 25.63
CA LEU A 1019 31.27 -38.40 25.03
C LEU A 1019 30.18 -38.55 26.10
N LYS A 1020 29.28 -37.57 26.17
CA LYS A 1020 28.05 -37.71 26.97
C LYS A 1020 26.98 -38.50 26.23
N THR A 1021 26.95 -38.36 24.91
CA THR A 1021 26.16 -39.14 23.94
C THR A 1021 26.96 -39.23 22.64
N PRO A 1022 26.56 -40.07 21.65
CA PRO A 1022 27.27 -40.17 20.37
C PRO A 1022 27.44 -38.84 19.61
N VAL A 1023 26.68 -37.79 19.95
CA VAL A 1023 26.76 -36.46 19.31
C VAL A 1023 27.32 -35.37 20.22
N LEU A 1024 27.61 -35.67 21.49
CA LEU A 1024 28.01 -34.66 22.50
C LEU A 1024 29.41 -34.94 23.06
N PRO A 1025 30.48 -34.57 22.35
CA PRO A 1025 31.81 -34.50 22.93
C PRO A 1025 31.87 -33.41 24.00
N VAL A 1026 32.39 -33.82 25.15
CA VAL A 1026 32.65 -32.96 26.30
C VAL A 1026 34.14 -33.02 26.59
N PHE A 1027 34.78 -31.87 26.70
CA PHE A 1027 36.19 -31.77 27.05
C PHE A 1027 36.43 -30.60 27.97
N GLU A 1028 37.48 -30.70 28.79
CA GLU A 1028 37.94 -29.59 29.59
C GLU A 1028 38.66 -28.57 28.72
N PHE A 1029 38.39 -27.29 28.95
CA PHE A 1029 39.07 -26.19 28.26
C PHE A 1029 39.42 -25.08 29.25
N SER A 1030 40.69 -24.66 29.27
CA SER A 1030 41.20 -23.72 30.28
C SER A 1030 40.56 -22.32 30.23
N GLN A 1031 39.81 -22.02 29.18
CA GLN A 1031 39.04 -20.78 28.99
C GLN A 1031 37.59 -21.12 28.61
N ALA A 1032 37.02 -22.19 29.18
CA ALA A 1032 35.67 -22.67 28.84
C ALA A 1032 34.60 -21.58 28.96
N ALA A 1033 34.65 -20.78 30.04
CA ALA A 1033 33.74 -19.65 30.26
C ALA A 1033 33.83 -18.52 29.19
N ALA A 1034 34.90 -18.48 28.39
CA ALA A 1034 35.06 -17.52 27.29
C ALA A 1034 34.60 -18.08 25.93
N ILE A 1035 34.27 -19.37 25.85
CA ILE A 1035 33.68 -19.98 24.66
C ILE A 1035 32.20 -19.65 24.62
N THR A 1036 31.78 -19.04 23.52
CA THR A 1036 30.39 -18.70 23.25
C THR A 1036 29.90 -19.42 22.01
N ILE A 1037 28.60 -19.30 21.73
CA ILE A 1037 28.02 -19.80 20.48
C ILE A 1037 28.68 -19.20 19.23
N ASP A 1038 29.18 -17.96 19.33
CA ASP A 1038 29.74 -17.19 18.23
C ASP A 1038 31.18 -17.60 17.91
N ASN A 1039 32.03 -17.80 18.92
CA ASN A 1039 33.46 -18.09 18.73
C ASN A 1039 33.84 -19.57 18.74
N ALA A 1040 32.93 -20.50 19.08
CA ALA A 1040 33.28 -21.92 19.17
C ALA A 1040 33.77 -22.50 17.83
N GLN A 1041 33.17 -22.05 16.71
CA GLN A 1041 33.50 -22.54 15.36
C GLN A 1041 34.84 -22.03 14.83
N SER A 1042 35.29 -20.86 15.31
CA SER A 1042 36.63 -20.33 15.02
C SER A 1042 37.68 -20.86 16.00
N SER A 1043 37.27 -21.24 17.21
CA SER A 1043 38.15 -21.73 18.27
C SER A 1043 38.52 -23.21 18.13
N PHE A 1044 37.63 -24.04 17.57
CA PHE A 1044 37.85 -25.49 17.47
C PHE A 1044 37.65 -26.04 16.05
N ALA A 1045 38.36 -27.12 15.75
CA ALA A 1045 38.07 -28.00 14.64
C ALA A 1045 37.90 -29.42 15.16
N VAL A 1046 36.81 -30.09 14.75
CA VAL A 1046 36.59 -31.48 15.08
C VAL A 1046 36.89 -32.35 13.86
N LYS A 1047 37.59 -33.47 14.08
CA LYS A 1047 37.72 -34.55 13.12
C LYS A 1047 37.20 -35.84 13.72
N VAL A 1048 36.62 -36.67 12.87
CA VAL A 1048 36.24 -38.05 13.19
C VAL A 1048 36.89 -38.94 12.14
N ASN A 1049 37.70 -39.90 12.57
CA ASN A 1049 38.50 -40.78 11.70
C ASN A 1049 39.32 -40.00 10.64
N GLY A 1050 39.95 -38.90 11.08
CA GLY A 1050 40.78 -38.04 10.24
C GLY A 1050 40.01 -37.12 9.28
N LYS A 1051 38.68 -37.22 9.19
CA LYS A 1051 37.83 -36.34 8.38
C LYS A 1051 37.25 -35.21 9.21
N ARG A 1052 37.29 -33.97 8.71
CA ARG A 1052 36.72 -32.81 9.40
C ARG A 1052 35.20 -32.95 9.50
N LEU A 1053 34.67 -32.80 10.71
CA LEU A 1053 33.25 -32.83 10.99
C LEU A 1053 32.78 -31.47 11.52
N GLY A 1054 31.65 -31.00 11.00
CA GLY A 1054 31.03 -29.77 11.50
C GLY A 1054 30.41 -30.00 12.88
N PHE A 1055 30.41 -28.97 13.70
CA PHE A 1055 29.85 -29.00 15.05
C PHE A 1055 29.23 -27.65 15.41
N ARG A 1056 28.42 -27.63 16.46
CA ARG A 1056 27.87 -26.44 17.09
C ARG A 1056 28.32 -26.36 18.54
N TYR A 1057 28.38 -25.16 19.09
CA TYR A 1057 28.45 -24.99 20.53
C TYR A 1057 27.15 -25.54 21.15
N PHE A 1058 27.28 -26.32 22.22
CA PHE A 1058 26.12 -26.84 22.95
C PHE A 1058 26.00 -26.15 24.30
N ASP A 1059 27.08 -26.17 25.10
CA ASP A 1059 27.13 -25.57 26.43
C ASP A 1059 28.59 -25.43 26.89
N SER A 1060 28.84 -24.58 27.88
CA SER A 1060 30.11 -24.53 28.61
C SER A 1060 29.90 -24.09 30.05
N ASP A 1061 30.62 -24.70 30.98
CA ASP A 1061 30.73 -24.28 32.37
C ASP A 1061 32.14 -23.73 32.67
N ASP A 1062 32.46 -23.51 33.95
CA ASP A 1062 33.74 -22.93 34.37
C ASP A 1062 34.99 -23.68 33.86
N ASN A 1063 34.88 -24.97 33.51
CA ASN A 1063 36.02 -25.75 33.05
C ASN A 1063 35.77 -26.69 31.86
N LYS A 1064 34.54 -26.85 31.38
CA LYS A 1064 34.20 -27.76 30.29
C LYS A 1064 33.48 -27.06 29.15
N VAL A 1065 33.76 -27.54 27.94
CA VAL A 1065 33.05 -27.18 26.72
C VAL A 1065 32.38 -28.45 26.19
N THR A 1066 31.09 -28.35 25.93
CA THR A 1066 30.32 -29.36 25.23
C THR A 1066 30.02 -28.85 23.83
N LEU A 1067 30.39 -29.64 22.83
CA LEU A 1067 30.02 -29.39 21.45
C LEU A 1067 28.95 -30.38 21.02
N TYR A 1068 28.13 -29.99 20.05
CA TYR A 1068 27.19 -30.86 19.37
C TYR A 1068 27.73 -31.16 17.98
N LEU A 1069 28.12 -32.40 17.74
CA LEU A 1069 28.55 -32.84 16.43
C LEU A 1069 27.36 -32.89 15.48
N ASN A 1070 27.55 -32.40 14.26
CA ASN A 1070 26.48 -32.46 13.27
C ASN A 1070 26.09 -33.92 12.94
N TRP A 1071 27.00 -34.89 13.16
CA TRP A 1071 26.80 -36.33 12.98
C TRP A 1071 27.18 -37.10 14.26
N PRO A 1072 26.46 -38.18 14.61
CA PRO A 1072 26.86 -39.08 15.69
C PRO A 1072 28.14 -39.83 15.35
N VAL A 1073 28.96 -40.11 16.37
CA VAL A 1073 30.17 -40.94 16.27
C VAL A 1073 29.86 -42.38 16.66
N GLU A 1074 30.48 -43.32 15.97
CA GLU A 1074 30.28 -44.75 16.17
C GLU A 1074 31.26 -45.34 17.20
N LYS A 1075 30.97 -46.54 17.67
CA LYS A 1075 31.87 -47.29 18.54
C LYS A 1075 33.20 -47.58 17.83
N GLY A 1076 34.32 -47.18 18.43
CA GLY A 1076 35.66 -47.30 17.84
C GLY A 1076 36.13 -46.11 17.01
N ASP A 1077 35.27 -45.12 16.74
CA ASP A 1077 35.65 -43.90 16.03
C ASP A 1077 36.66 -43.07 16.84
N LEU A 1078 37.68 -42.57 16.14
CA LEU A 1078 38.65 -41.63 16.70
C LEU A 1078 38.15 -40.19 16.51
N ILE A 1079 37.77 -39.55 17.61
CA ILE A 1079 37.40 -38.15 17.66
C ILE A 1079 38.64 -37.33 18.02
N GLU A 1080 38.93 -36.32 17.22
CA GLU A 1080 39.99 -35.37 17.47
C GLU A 1080 39.38 -33.96 17.57
N ILE A 1081 39.66 -33.25 18.66
CA ILE A 1081 39.32 -31.82 18.79
C ILE A 1081 40.63 -31.05 18.79
N THR A 1082 40.79 -30.21 17.76
CA THR A 1082 41.92 -29.30 17.60
C THR A 1082 41.50 -27.90 18.02
N VAL A 1083 42.20 -27.32 18.99
CA VAL A 1083 42.12 -25.89 19.31
C VAL A 1083 42.86 -25.13 18.21
N LEU A 1084 42.15 -24.34 17.42
CA LEU A 1084 42.68 -23.76 16.18
C LEU A 1084 43.76 -22.70 16.43
N SER A 1085 43.68 -21.96 17.53
CA SER A 1085 44.65 -20.92 17.91
C SER A 1085 45.99 -21.50 18.40
N THR A 1086 45.99 -22.66 19.06
CA THR A 1086 47.20 -23.30 19.61
C THR A 1086 47.63 -24.54 18.83
N GLN A 1087 46.79 -25.00 17.90
CA GLN A 1087 46.91 -26.27 17.17
C GLN A 1087 46.98 -27.50 18.09
N GLN A 1088 46.65 -27.37 19.38
CA GLN A 1088 46.61 -28.48 20.31
C GLN A 1088 45.45 -29.41 19.93
N THR A 1089 45.74 -30.70 19.78
CA THR A 1089 44.72 -31.71 19.48
C THR A 1089 44.58 -32.69 20.63
N ILE A 1090 43.35 -32.86 21.12
CA ILE A 1090 42.98 -33.92 22.07
C ILE A 1090 42.17 -34.98 21.35
N ARG A 1091 42.28 -36.22 21.84
CA ARG A 1091 41.69 -37.39 21.17
C ARG A 1091 40.88 -38.22 22.13
N PHE A 1092 39.81 -38.80 21.62
CA PHE A 1092 39.00 -39.79 22.32
C PHE A 1092 38.60 -40.86 21.31
N GLN A 1093 38.76 -42.12 21.69
CA GLN A 1093 38.29 -43.25 20.90
C GLN A 1093 37.11 -43.87 21.64
N GLY A 1094 35.92 -43.86 21.03
CA GLY A 1094 34.71 -44.35 21.67
C GLY A 1094 34.81 -45.82 22.05
N GLU A 1095 34.58 -46.15 23.32
CA GLU A 1095 34.63 -47.54 23.84
C GLU A 1095 33.50 -48.43 23.39
#